data_AF-A0A7U3UX09-F1
#
_entry.id   AF-A0A7U3UX09-F1
#
_cell.length_a   1.000
_cell.length_b   1.000
_cell.length_c   1.000
_cell.angle_alpha   90.00
_cell.angle_beta   90.00
_cell.angle_gamma   90.00
#
_symmetry.space_group_name_H-M   'P 1'
#
loop_
_entity.id
_entity.type
_entity.pdbx_description
1 polymer ?
#
loop_
_entity_poly.entity_id
_entity_poly.type
_entity_poly.pdbx_seq_one_letter_code
_entity_poly.pdbx_strand_id
1 'polypeptide(L)'
;MRSTPMSGNPRGIPLSRALPTALLAVAALLTALFAWPAPHAAAAGASTGYEAESAALSGGAVVATDHTGYTGSGFVAGFTDGNRGTAAATLTVTASSAGAAPVTLRYANGSTVTQTLAVYVNGTKALDTSLPATSDWNTWTTRSETLTLRSGSNTIAYRYDTSDSGNVNLDNVTVGSPAGGGTGGSTGGTPPGQVYQASTAFFTGGPSVATALPGYTGGGYLTGFTAQGAQAVVDTSVPTAGSYPVAVGYANSTGSPQTVSLYLNGVKSGQLTLPAAGGWSYVSKTVTLRSGLNLVGVQTDVGDSGNVAVDNVAVDGGTALATQGATLPYTEYRAADATTNGTVLATSTGYPSTAAESTGRSAVQLRSTGQYVRFTLTKPANSVVVRYSVPDTASGSATTYPLSLYAGSTKVQDLTLTNKYSWLYGAGYYDTNSPGDGSGHHVYDEVRALSGTTWPAGTVLKLQKDAADTASSYTIDTVDTELVDAAYPMPAGYVPVTDYGVTPNSSADATSAINSALSALSGTGKGLWFPAGTYTVSGRINLANVSVRGAGEWWTTLRSTAENGSGGLYATGGRNLIADLTVSGDQTFRNNDSGAAAIEGTFTSGSLIFDVWMEHTKVGLWAVPGTGLDAVGLRVRDVFADGVHVHGGSSGTRVEQSSVRNTGDDTVALDTEGGDVADCTVADNTLQSPIQANGVGVYGGSGNTVRDNVISDTVAFGAGIKVSTQFGGGFGGPTAVLDNLLLRTGSHEYNNDYDIGALWIHAVVSDMTQPLTVDGNTLLNSLHQAVLLDSGRQIGNLSFDHDTITGAGSYGFDIENVTGSMSVSNTTVTGAASGGLNNPGNYTVNRGSGNSGF
;
A
#
# COMPACT_ATOMS: atom_id res chain seq x y z
N MET A 1 -42.25 49.41 17.63
CA MET A 1 -42.14 50.65 16.81
C MET A 1 -41.36 50.26 15.57
N ARG A 2 -41.85 50.52 14.35
CA ARG A 2 -41.38 51.60 13.42
C ARG A 2 -39.83 51.66 13.29
N SER A 3 -39.21 51.65 12.10
CA SER A 3 -39.79 51.75 10.73
C SER A 3 -38.78 51.44 9.59
N THR A 4 -39.26 50.76 8.54
CA THR A 4 -38.83 50.90 7.12
C THR A 4 -39.70 52.01 6.44
N PRO A 5 -39.64 52.39 5.13
CA PRO A 5 -39.07 51.70 3.95
C PRO A 5 -38.49 52.61 2.82
N MET A 6 -38.45 52.07 1.58
CA MET A 6 -38.28 52.73 0.26
C MET A 6 -36.86 53.21 -0.12
N SER A 7 -36.37 53.23 -1.38
CA SER A 7 -36.62 52.58 -2.70
C SER A 7 -36.45 53.61 -3.83
N GLY A 8 -35.70 53.31 -4.90
CA GLY A 8 -35.56 54.26 -6.03
C GLY A 8 -34.91 53.69 -7.30
N ASN A 9 -35.71 53.57 -8.36
CA ASN A 9 -35.32 53.33 -9.76
C ASN A 9 -36.50 53.80 -10.63
N PRO A 10 -36.33 54.67 -11.67
CA PRO A 10 -36.44 54.14 -13.06
C PRO A 10 -35.77 54.99 -14.19
N ARG A 11 -35.79 54.43 -15.42
CA ARG A 11 -35.59 55.05 -16.77
C ARG A 11 -34.12 55.28 -17.24
N GLY A 12 -33.72 55.04 -18.50
CA GLY A 12 -34.33 54.24 -19.59
C GLY A 12 -34.05 54.72 -21.04
N ILE A 13 -33.71 53.78 -21.95
CA ILE A 13 -34.19 53.59 -23.37
C ILE A 13 -34.01 54.75 -24.39
N PRO A 14 -33.71 54.55 -25.71
CA PRO A 14 -33.03 53.46 -26.46
C PRO A 14 -31.92 53.97 -27.43
N LEU A 15 -31.39 53.12 -28.33
CA LEU A 15 -31.42 53.36 -29.79
C LEU A 15 -31.09 52.08 -30.60
N SER A 16 -31.52 52.03 -31.87
CA SER A 16 -31.36 50.86 -32.76
C SER A 16 -31.29 51.25 -34.25
N ARG A 17 -30.58 50.42 -35.05
CA ARG A 17 -30.53 50.28 -36.54
C ARG A 17 -29.15 49.71 -36.94
N ALA A 18 -28.88 49.14 -38.12
CA ALA A 18 -29.67 48.36 -39.11
C ALA A 18 -28.66 47.89 -40.21
N LEU A 19 -29.01 46.88 -41.02
CA LEU A 19 -28.17 46.32 -42.09
C LEU A 19 -28.10 47.22 -43.35
N PRO A 20 -27.08 47.05 -44.22
CA PRO A 20 -27.16 46.09 -45.36
C PRO A 20 -25.92 45.15 -45.44
N THR A 21 -25.90 43.91 -45.96
CA THR A 21 -26.16 43.38 -47.34
C THR A 21 -25.38 44.08 -48.47
N ALA A 22 -24.70 43.43 -49.43
CA ALA A 22 -24.27 42.03 -49.69
C ALA A 22 -23.05 42.07 -50.69
N LEU A 23 -22.65 41.17 -51.62
CA LEU A 23 -23.21 39.94 -52.23
C LEU A 23 -22.14 39.19 -53.11
N LEU A 24 -22.03 37.84 -53.04
CA LEU A 24 -21.28 36.91 -53.96
C LEU A 24 -19.74 37.11 -54.11
N ALA A 25 -18.87 36.16 -54.53
CA ALA A 25 -18.80 34.67 -54.58
C ALA A 25 -17.32 34.27 -54.94
N VAL A 26 -16.81 33.02 -55.00
CA VAL A 26 -17.28 31.74 -55.60
C VAL A 26 -16.45 30.55 -55.04
N ALA A 27 -17.11 29.41 -54.67
CA ALA A 27 -16.63 27.99 -54.62
C ALA A 27 -15.30 27.62 -53.90
N ALA A 28 -15.02 26.38 -53.43
CA ALA A 28 -15.72 25.12 -53.11
C ALA A 28 -14.66 24.19 -52.45
N LEU A 29 -14.90 23.02 -51.82
CA LEU A 29 -16.05 22.18 -51.44
C LEU A 29 -15.67 21.58 -50.04
N LEU A 30 -16.52 21.04 -49.16
CA LEU A 30 -17.33 19.81 -49.24
C LEU A 30 -18.21 19.70 -47.97
N THR A 31 -19.43 19.15 -48.09
CA THR A 31 -20.28 18.81 -46.95
C THR A 31 -21.17 17.62 -47.28
N ALA A 32 -21.14 16.54 -46.48
CA ALA A 32 -22.20 15.53 -46.42
C ALA A 32 -22.17 14.75 -45.10
N LEU A 33 -23.34 14.31 -44.65
CA LEU A 33 -23.57 13.55 -43.43
C LEU A 33 -23.07 12.09 -43.58
N PHE A 34 -22.73 11.45 -42.46
CA PHE A 34 -23.08 10.04 -42.25
C PHE A 34 -23.56 9.83 -40.79
N ALA A 35 -24.53 8.94 -40.63
CA ALA A 35 -25.10 8.58 -39.33
C ALA A 35 -24.34 7.43 -38.67
N TRP A 36 -24.41 7.30 -37.35
CA TRP A 36 -23.92 6.12 -36.64
C TRP A 36 -24.72 4.86 -37.04
N PRO A 37 -24.06 3.78 -37.53
CA PRO A 37 -24.66 2.45 -37.53
C PRO A 37 -24.52 1.82 -36.13
N ALA A 38 -25.55 1.09 -35.69
CA ALA A 38 -25.46 0.25 -34.50
C ALA A 38 -24.81 -1.11 -34.84
N PRO A 39 -23.72 -1.54 -34.17
CA PRO A 39 -23.16 -2.87 -34.37
C PRO A 39 -24.11 -3.95 -33.84
N HIS A 40 -24.54 -4.85 -34.72
CA HIS A 40 -25.10 -6.14 -34.32
C HIS A 40 -23.96 -7.15 -34.10
N ALA A 41 -24.15 -8.06 -33.15
CA ALA A 41 -23.45 -9.34 -32.98
C ALA A 41 -21.91 -9.33 -32.81
N ALA A 42 -21.41 -10.15 -31.89
CA ALA A 42 -19.97 -10.36 -31.74
C ALA A 42 -19.39 -11.16 -32.93
N ALA A 43 -18.28 -10.68 -33.48
CA ALA A 43 -17.43 -11.45 -34.40
C ALA A 43 -16.28 -12.11 -33.62
N ALA A 44 -15.74 -13.22 -34.15
CA ALA A 44 -14.67 -13.98 -33.50
C ALA A 44 -13.35 -13.18 -33.38
N GLY A 45 -12.56 -13.50 -32.35
CA GLY A 45 -11.33 -12.78 -32.02
C GLY A 45 -10.26 -12.83 -33.12
N ALA A 46 -9.61 -11.69 -33.37
CA ALA A 46 -8.47 -11.58 -34.27
C ALA A 46 -7.18 -12.07 -33.60
N SER A 47 -6.32 -12.75 -34.35
CA SER A 47 -4.95 -13.06 -33.93
C SER A 47 -4.01 -11.89 -34.24
N THR A 48 -3.12 -11.56 -33.31
CA THR A 48 -2.10 -10.53 -33.53
C THR A 48 -0.95 -11.11 -34.36
N GLY A 49 -0.62 -10.42 -35.46
CA GLY A 49 0.58 -10.67 -36.25
C GLY A 49 1.73 -9.76 -35.82
N TYR A 50 2.94 -10.31 -35.85
CA TYR A 50 4.20 -9.66 -35.52
C TYR A 50 5.13 -9.80 -36.72
N GLU A 51 5.31 -8.72 -37.48
CA GLU A 51 6.11 -8.68 -38.71
C GLU A 51 7.60 -8.89 -38.37
N ALA A 52 8.29 -9.79 -39.07
CA ALA A 52 9.61 -10.27 -38.68
C ALA A 52 10.73 -9.24 -38.91
N GLU A 53 10.57 -8.30 -39.85
CA GLU A 53 11.51 -7.20 -40.06
C GLU A 53 11.50 -6.16 -38.92
N SER A 54 10.52 -6.24 -38.01
CA SER A 54 10.50 -5.49 -36.75
C SER A 54 11.21 -6.22 -35.59
N ALA A 55 11.79 -7.39 -35.83
CA ALA A 55 12.53 -8.18 -34.84
C ALA A 55 13.90 -7.56 -34.47
N ALA A 56 14.41 -7.92 -33.30
CA ALA A 56 15.82 -7.72 -32.99
C ALA A 56 16.67 -8.74 -33.78
N LEU A 57 17.36 -8.25 -34.81
CA LEU A 57 18.20 -9.05 -35.70
C LEU A 57 19.66 -9.09 -35.24
N SER A 58 20.34 -10.21 -35.40
CA SER A 58 21.76 -10.34 -35.09
C SER A 58 22.48 -11.38 -35.95
N GLY A 59 23.83 -11.34 -35.87
CA GLY A 59 24.71 -12.39 -36.39
C GLY A 59 24.62 -12.69 -37.89
N GLY A 60 24.14 -11.73 -38.69
CA GLY A 60 24.01 -11.83 -40.14
C GLY A 60 22.58 -11.88 -40.67
N ALA A 61 21.57 -12.02 -39.80
CA ALA A 61 20.16 -11.81 -40.17
C ALA A 61 19.92 -10.33 -40.54
N VAL A 62 19.14 -10.09 -41.60
CA VAL A 62 18.95 -8.74 -42.18
C VAL A 62 17.60 -8.61 -42.88
N VAL A 63 17.03 -7.40 -42.90
CA VAL A 63 15.79 -7.10 -43.63
C VAL A 63 16.06 -7.05 -45.14
N ALA A 64 15.19 -7.68 -45.92
CA ALA A 64 15.23 -7.76 -47.38
C ALA A 64 13.84 -7.54 -48.01
N THR A 65 13.82 -7.24 -49.32
CA THR A 65 12.62 -6.86 -50.09
C THR A 65 12.67 -7.32 -51.55
N ASP A 66 13.67 -8.12 -51.94
CA ASP A 66 13.96 -8.56 -53.31
C ASP A 66 13.14 -9.78 -53.78
N HIS A 67 12.18 -10.21 -52.97
CA HIS A 67 11.15 -11.18 -53.32
C HIS A 67 9.77 -10.61 -53.02
N THR A 68 8.76 -11.06 -53.74
CA THR A 68 7.37 -10.56 -53.62
C THR A 68 6.51 -11.43 -52.72
N GLY A 69 5.41 -10.89 -52.19
CA GLY A 69 4.39 -11.65 -51.46
C GLY A 69 4.53 -11.67 -49.93
N TYR A 70 5.48 -10.94 -49.36
CA TYR A 70 5.64 -10.75 -47.92
C TYR A 70 4.54 -9.85 -47.30
N THR A 71 4.42 -9.83 -45.97
CA THR A 71 3.57 -8.88 -45.19
C THR A 71 4.38 -7.71 -44.63
N GLY A 72 3.72 -6.69 -44.08
CA GLY A 72 4.41 -5.50 -43.58
C GLY A 72 5.17 -4.71 -44.66
N SER A 73 6.46 -4.53 -44.44
CA SER A 73 7.37 -3.68 -45.21
C SER A 73 8.57 -4.42 -45.83
N GLY A 74 8.89 -5.62 -45.33
CA GLY A 74 9.93 -6.49 -45.85
C GLY A 74 9.84 -7.89 -45.24
N PHE A 75 10.95 -8.64 -45.30
CA PHE A 75 11.10 -9.93 -44.61
C PHE A 75 12.53 -10.06 -44.07
N VAL A 76 12.78 -11.02 -43.19
CA VAL A 76 14.13 -11.31 -42.69
C VAL A 76 14.79 -12.41 -43.50
N ALA A 77 15.92 -12.06 -44.12
CA ALA A 77 16.85 -12.96 -44.78
C ALA A 77 18.16 -13.08 -43.97
N GLY A 78 19.21 -13.63 -44.58
CA GLY A 78 20.56 -13.65 -43.97
C GLY A 78 20.89 -14.91 -43.16
N PHE A 79 19.98 -15.89 -43.12
CA PHE A 79 20.22 -17.24 -42.57
C PHE A 79 21.11 -18.11 -43.49
N THR A 80 22.16 -17.53 -44.08
CA THR A 80 23.06 -18.19 -45.06
C THR A 80 24.20 -18.93 -44.36
N ASP A 81 24.78 -19.96 -44.99
CA ASP A 81 25.79 -20.84 -44.37
C ASP A 81 26.99 -20.12 -43.73
N GLY A 82 27.37 -18.94 -44.23
CA GLY A 82 28.42 -18.10 -43.63
C GLY A 82 28.07 -17.50 -42.26
N ASN A 83 26.78 -17.47 -41.92
CA ASN A 83 26.20 -16.95 -40.67
C ASN A 83 25.66 -18.08 -39.77
N ARG A 84 26.00 -19.34 -40.07
CA ARG A 84 25.62 -20.53 -39.30
C ARG A 84 26.25 -20.49 -37.91
N GLY A 85 25.43 -20.67 -36.88
CA GLY A 85 25.80 -20.53 -35.47
C GLY A 85 25.67 -19.10 -34.94
N THR A 86 25.34 -18.10 -35.76
CA THR A 86 25.23 -16.69 -35.35
C THR A 86 23.92 -16.01 -35.72
N ALA A 87 23.34 -16.27 -36.90
CA ALA A 87 22.15 -15.56 -37.37
C ALA A 87 20.92 -15.79 -36.48
N ALA A 88 20.25 -14.71 -36.08
CA ALA A 88 19.02 -14.76 -35.29
C ALA A 88 18.05 -13.63 -35.62
N ALA A 89 16.74 -13.93 -35.57
CA ALA A 89 15.66 -12.94 -35.54
C ALA A 89 14.83 -13.17 -34.27
N THR A 90 14.80 -12.17 -33.37
CA THR A 90 14.11 -12.24 -32.08
C THR A 90 12.91 -11.31 -32.05
N LEU A 91 11.71 -11.87 -32.12
CA LEU A 91 10.44 -11.14 -32.03
C LEU A 91 10.02 -11.02 -30.56
N THR A 92 9.53 -9.84 -30.17
CA THR A 92 8.79 -9.66 -28.92
C THR A 92 7.31 -9.80 -29.22
N VAL A 93 6.64 -10.78 -28.61
CA VAL A 93 5.24 -11.10 -28.86
C VAL A 93 4.43 -11.12 -27.56
N THR A 94 3.16 -10.72 -27.65
CA THR A 94 2.21 -10.79 -26.52
C THR A 94 1.32 -12.03 -26.65
N ALA A 95 1.27 -12.84 -25.61
CA ALA A 95 0.30 -13.93 -25.45
C ALA A 95 -0.86 -13.49 -24.55
N SER A 96 -2.09 -13.91 -24.88
CA SER A 96 -3.30 -13.56 -24.12
C SER A 96 -3.41 -14.24 -22.76
N SER A 97 -2.62 -15.28 -22.52
CA SER A 97 -2.52 -16.05 -21.29
C SER A 97 -1.27 -16.94 -21.32
N ALA A 98 -0.80 -17.37 -20.15
CA ALA A 98 0.28 -18.35 -20.06
C ALA A 98 -0.17 -19.75 -20.53
N GLY A 99 0.79 -20.55 -21.02
CA GLY A 99 0.61 -21.95 -21.39
C GLY A 99 0.93 -22.25 -22.86
N ALA A 100 0.42 -23.38 -23.34
CA ALA A 100 0.66 -23.88 -24.69
C ALA A 100 -0.15 -23.07 -25.73
N ALA A 101 0.51 -22.16 -26.42
CA ALA A 101 -0.07 -21.33 -27.47
C ALA A 101 0.35 -21.84 -28.88
N PRO A 102 -0.56 -21.89 -29.86
CA PRO A 102 -0.20 -22.11 -31.26
C PRO A 102 0.47 -20.85 -31.82
N VAL A 103 1.75 -20.98 -32.19
CA VAL A 103 2.55 -19.91 -32.78
C VAL A 103 2.82 -20.27 -34.24
N THR A 104 2.32 -19.46 -35.16
CA THR A 104 2.41 -19.70 -36.60
C THR A 104 3.38 -18.73 -37.26
N LEU A 105 4.53 -19.25 -37.68
CA LEU A 105 5.49 -18.57 -38.55
C LEU A 105 4.99 -18.59 -40.00
N ARG A 106 5.06 -17.46 -40.70
CA ARG A 106 5.04 -17.37 -42.17
C ARG A 106 6.48 -17.27 -42.69
N TYR A 107 6.80 -18.02 -43.74
CA TYR A 107 8.16 -18.14 -44.26
C TYR A 107 8.17 -18.53 -45.75
N ALA A 108 9.33 -18.34 -46.40
CA ALA A 108 9.63 -18.89 -47.71
C ALA A 108 10.95 -19.69 -47.67
N ASN A 109 11.00 -20.78 -48.44
CA ASN A 109 12.16 -21.64 -48.59
C ASN A 109 12.25 -22.06 -50.06
N GLY A 110 12.78 -21.18 -50.91
CA GLY A 110 12.97 -21.45 -52.34
C GLY A 110 14.16 -22.37 -52.65
N SER A 111 14.65 -23.14 -51.67
CA SER A 111 15.57 -24.26 -51.91
C SER A 111 14.78 -25.54 -52.23
N THR A 112 15.45 -26.58 -52.74
CA THR A 112 14.78 -27.83 -53.17
C THR A 112 14.56 -28.85 -52.06
N VAL A 113 14.83 -28.49 -50.79
CA VAL A 113 14.78 -29.40 -49.63
C VAL A 113 14.15 -28.73 -48.41
N THR A 114 13.61 -29.54 -47.49
CA THR A 114 13.23 -29.08 -46.15
C THR A 114 14.44 -28.54 -45.41
N GLN A 115 14.28 -27.36 -44.80
CA GLN A 115 15.31 -26.72 -44.00
C GLN A 115 14.94 -26.70 -42.50
N THR A 116 15.88 -26.41 -41.61
CA THR A 116 15.62 -26.24 -40.17
C THR A 116 16.17 -24.93 -39.60
N LEU A 117 15.52 -24.46 -38.53
CA LEU A 117 16.03 -23.43 -37.61
C LEU A 117 15.67 -23.82 -36.16
N ALA A 118 16.56 -23.53 -35.22
CA ALA A 118 16.28 -23.60 -33.80
C ALA A 118 15.30 -22.50 -33.35
N VAL A 119 14.29 -22.88 -32.56
CA VAL A 119 13.32 -21.96 -31.96
C VAL A 119 13.58 -21.84 -30.46
N TYR A 120 13.79 -20.62 -30.00
CA TYR A 120 14.00 -20.27 -28.60
C TYR A 120 12.83 -19.44 -28.07
N VAL A 121 12.39 -19.71 -26.84
CA VAL A 121 11.37 -18.93 -26.13
C VAL A 121 11.96 -18.40 -24.83
N ASN A 122 11.87 -17.10 -24.60
CA ASN A 122 12.37 -16.42 -23.39
C ASN A 122 13.83 -16.77 -23.01
N GLY A 123 14.69 -16.98 -24.02
CA GLY A 123 16.10 -17.33 -23.87
C GLY A 123 16.43 -18.84 -23.87
N THR A 124 15.43 -19.73 -23.76
CA THR A 124 15.61 -21.19 -23.70
C THR A 124 15.23 -21.85 -25.02
N LYS A 125 16.01 -22.84 -25.49
CA LYS A 125 15.66 -23.61 -26.71
C LYS A 125 14.40 -24.43 -26.46
N ALA A 126 13.38 -24.26 -27.30
CA ALA A 126 12.09 -24.92 -27.19
C ALA A 126 11.98 -26.13 -28.12
N LEU A 127 12.37 -25.98 -29.39
CA LEU A 127 12.36 -27.02 -30.42
C LEU A 127 13.27 -26.64 -31.60
N ASP A 128 13.47 -27.57 -32.53
CA ASP A 128 14.01 -27.31 -33.87
C ASP A 128 12.84 -27.38 -34.87
N THR A 129 12.53 -26.28 -35.55
CA THR A 129 11.40 -26.24 -36.50
C THR A 129 11.84 -26.68 -37.89
N SER A 130 10.97 -27.43 -38.57
CA SER A 130 11.22 -27.94 -39.93
C SER A 130 10.36 -27.18 -40.93
N LEU A 131 11.02 -26.63 -41.95
CA LEU A 131 10.49 -25.69 -42.92
C LEU A 131 10.61 -26.28 -44.34
N PRO A 132 9.61 -27.05 -44.82
CA PRO A 132 9.58 -27.59 -46.17
C PRO A 132 9.85 -26.58 -47.30
N ALA A 133 10.32 -27.08 -48.44
CA ALA A 133 10.52 -26.28 -49.64
C ALA A 133 9.21 -25.64 -50.14
N THR A 134 9.27 -24.36 -50.50
CA THR A 134 8.24 -23.65 -51.26
C THR A 134 8.56 -23.72 -52.76
N SER A 135 7.60 -23.42 -53.65
CA SER A 135 7.83 -23.53 -55.10
C SER A 135 8.89 -22.57 -55.64
N ASP A 136 9.04 -21.41 -55.01
CA ASP A 136 10.12 -20.46 -55.19
C ASP A 136 10.22 -19.54 -53.95
N TRP A 137 11.06 -18.51 -54.03
CA TRP A 137 11.24 -17.50 -52.97
C TRP A 137 10.13 -16.42 -52.91
N ASN A 138 9.23 -16.34 -53.90
CA ASN A 138 8.04 -15.50 -53.86
C ASN A 138 6.83 -16.22 -53.24
N THR A 139 6.94 -17.54 -53.08
CA THR A 139 5.90 -18.40 -52.53
C THR A 139 6.08 -18.52 -51.03
N TRP A 140 5.14 -17.96 -50.26
CA TRP A 140 5.16 -17.98 -48.80
C TRP A 140 4.14 -18.99 -48.28
N THR A 141 4.53 -19.75 -47.25
CA THR A 141 3.67 -20.71 -46.56
C THR A 141 3.81 -20.56 -45.05
N THR A 142 3.04 -21.34 -44.26
CA THR A 142 3.05 -21.24 -42.80
C THR A 142 3.49 -22.54 -42.11
N ARG A 143 4.07 -22.38 -40.92
CA ARG A 143 4.45 -23.45 -39.99
C ARG A 143 3.93 -23.07 -38.60
N SER A 144 2.90 -23.77 -38.13
CA SER A 144 2.45 -23.65 -36.74
C SER A 144 3.18 -24.67 -35.87
N GLU A 145 3.69 -24.20 -34.74
CA GLU A 145 4.21 -25.03 -33.64
C GLU A 145 3.45 -24.68 -32.36
N THR A 146 3.43 -25.58 -31.37
CA THR A 146 2.89 -25.28 -30.04
C THR A 146 4.03 -24.87 -29.12
N LEU A 147 4.04 -23.62 -28.67
CA LEU A 147 5.07 -23.07 -27.79
C LEU A 147 4.49 -22.71 -26.42
N THR A 148 5.22 -23.03 -25.35
CA THR A 148 4.82 -22.66 -23.98
C THR A 148 5.23 -21.22 -23.72
N LEU A 149 4.25 -20.31 -23.75
CA LEU A 149 4.43 -18.88 -23.51
C LEU A 149 4.05 -18.52 -22.07
N ARG A 150 4.61 -17.41 -21.58
CA ARG A 150 4.16 -16.71 -20.36
C ARG A 150 2.97 -15.82 -20.71
N SER A 151 2.19 -15.42 -19.71
CA SER A 151 1.18 -14.37 -19.87
C SER A 151 1.85 -13.05 -20.28
N GLY A 152 1.25 -12.29 -21.19
CA GLY A 152 1.83 -11.04 -21.67
C GLY A 152 3.07 -11.23 -22.55
N SER A 153 4.12 -10.45 -22.28
CA SER A 153 5.30 -10.33 -23.16
C SER A 153 6.23 -11.55 -23.12
N ASN A 154 6.61 -12.02 -24.31
CA ASN A 154 7.54 -13.12 -24.54
C ASN A 154 8.53 -12.75 -25.64
N THR A 155 9.76 -13.29 -25.59
CA THR A 155 10.65 -13.31 -26.76
C THR A 155 10.59 -14.66 -27.45
N ILE A 156 10.41 -14.65 -28.77
CA ILE A 156 10.52 -15.84 -29.64
C ILE A 156 11.64 -15.56 -30.65
N ALA A 157 12.70 -16.36 -30.61
CA ALA A 157 13.83 -16.22 -31.50
C ALA A 157 13.98 -17.43 -32.43
N TYR A 158 14.03 -17.16 -33.73
CA TYR A 158 14.41 -18.12 -34.76
C TYR A 158 15.90 -17.94 -35.03
N ARG A 159 16.67 -19.03 -34.88
CA ARG A 159 18.14 -19.03 -34.90
C ARG A 159 18.66 -20.05 -35.89
N TYR A 160 19.77 -19.69 -36.55
CA TYR A 160 20.57 -20.65 -37.30
C TYR A 160 21.64 -21.23 -36.37
N ASP A 161 21.32 -22.30 -35.62
CA ASP A 161 22.32 -22.95 -34.78
C ASP A 161 23.30 -23.79 -35.63
N THR A 162 24.37 -24.30 -35.03
CA THR A 162 25.40 -25.06 -35.75
C THR A 162 24.90 -26.38 -36.34
N SER A 163 23.87 -26.97 -35.73
CA SER A 163 23.21 -28.22 -36.16
C SER A 163 22.16 -28.05 -37.26
N ASP A 164 21.69 -26.83 -37.50
CA ASP A 164 20.60 -26.54 -38.43
C ASP A 164 21.04 -26.61 -39.90
N SER A 165 20.10 -26.59 -40.84
CA SER A 165 20.41 -26.46 -42.27
C SER A 165 20.15 -25.05 -42.84
N GLY A 166 19.26 -24.25 -42.22
CA GLY A 166 19.08 -22.82 -42.49
C GLY A 166 18.66 -22.48 -43.93
N ASN A 167 19.13 -21.35 -44.45
CA ASN A 167 18.79 -20.83 -45.78
C ASN A 167 17.26 -20.72 -46.01
N VAL A 168 16.59 -19.90 -45.20
CA VAL A 168 15.15 -19.58 -45.29
C VAL A 168 14.91 -18.08 -45.07
N ASN A 169 13.75 -17.58 -45.49
CA ASN A 169 13.28 -16.21 -45.24
C ASN A 169 12.07 -16.22 -44.30
N LEU A 170 12.08 -15.36 -43.28
CA LEU A 170 11.03 -15.25 -42.25
C LEU A 170 10.21 -13.98 -42.47
N ASP A 171 8.88 -14.09 -42.43
CA ASP A 171 7.96 -13.03 -42.86
C ASP A 171 7.20 -12.43 -41.67
N ASN A 172 6.36 -13.21 -41.00
CA ASN A 172 5.70 -12.79 -39.77
C ASN A 172 5.46 -13.98 -38.83
N VAL A 173 5.10 -13.68 -37.59
CA VAL A 173 4.60 -14.66 -36.62
C VAL A 173 3.22 -14.22 -36.16
N THR A 174 2.24 -15.12 -36.16
CA THR A 174 0.99 -14.91 -35.42
C THR A 174 0.96 -15.76 -34.16
N VAL A 175 0.45 -15.19 -33.06
CA VAL A 175 0.21 -15.92 -31.81
C VAL A 175 -1.30 -16.11 -31.65
N GLY A 176 -1.75 -17.36 -31.71
CA GLY A 176 -3.13 -17.72 -31.36
C GLY A 176 -3.28 -17.90 -29.85
N SER A 177 -4.51 -17.72 -29.36
CA SER A 177 -4.82 -18.02 -27.95
C SER A 177 -4.61 -19.51 -27.65
N PRO A 178 -4.15 -19.87 -26.44
CA PRO A 178 -4.18 -21.25 -25.95
C PRO A 178 -5.58 -21.88 -26.10
N ALA A 179 -5.60 -23.19 -26.35
CA ALA A 179 -6.80 -23.88 -26.80
C ALA A 179 -7.94 -23.88 -25.76
N GLY A 180 -8.94 -23.02 -25.97
CA GLY A 180 -10.27 -23.17 -25.36
C GLY A 180 -10.37 -22.80 -23.88
N GLY A 181 -9.85 -21.63 -23.48
CA GLY A 181 -10.15 -21.01 -22.18
C GLY A 181 -11.61 -20.57 -22.04
N GLY A 182 -12.54 -21.53 -22.00
CA GLY A 182 -13.96 -21.28 -21.70
C GLY A 182 -14.18 -21.00 -20.21
N THR A 183 -15.38 -20.51 -19.86
CA THR A 183 -15.79 -20.20 -18.47
C THR A 183 -16.14 -21.47 -17.67
N GLY A 184 -15.31 -22.52 -17.79
CA GLY A 184 -15.41 -23.75 -17.00
C GLY A 184 -14.51 -23.66 -15.77
N GLY A 185 -15.06 -23.89 -14.58
CA GLY A 185 -14.26 -23.98 -13.36
C GLY A 185 -13.28 -25.14 -13.45
N SER A 186 -11.99 -24.86 -13.27
CA SER A 186 -10.95 -25.89 -13.29
C SER A 186 -10.95 -26.66 -11.97
N THR A 187 -11.66 -27.78 -11.91
CA THR A 187 -11.66 -28.69 -10.76
C THR A 187 -10.29 -29.32 -10.58
N GLY A 188 -9.57 -28.97 -9.51
CA GLY A 188 -8.24 -29.51 -9.19
C GLY A 188 -7.07 -28.91 -10.00
N GLY A 189 -7.19 -27.66 -10.46
CA GLY A 189 -6.07 -26.92 -11.08
C GLY A 189 -5.12 -26.26 -10.06
N THR A 190 -3.86 -26.03 -10.46
CA THR A 190 -2.95 -25.12 -9.76
C THR A 190 -3.46 -23.68 -9.87
N PRO A 191 -3.42 -22.85 -8.81
CA PRO A 191 -3.80 -21.44 -8.90
C PRO A 191 -2.98 -20.67 -9.95
N PRO A 192 -3.61 -19.77 -10.74
CA PRO A 192 -2.92 -18.98 -11.74
C PRO A 192 -2.22 -17.75 -11.12
N GLY A 193 -0.89 -17.82 -10.98
CA GLY A 193 -0.07 -16.68 -10.58
C GLY A 193 0.29 -16.64 -9.09
N GLN A 194 0.47 -15.42 -8.55
CA GLN A 194 0.76 -15.22 -7.13
C GLN A 194 -0.49 -15.48 -6.29
N VAL A 195 -0.35 -16.27 -5.23
CA VAL A 195 -1.45 -16.67 -4.35
C VAL A 195 -1.45 -15.84 -3.06
N TYR A 196 -2.64 -15.47 -2.59
CA TYR A 196 -2.90 -14.74 -1.36
C TYR A 196 -4.01 -15.48 -0.60
N GLN A 197 -3.76 -15.84 0.67
CA GLN A 197 -4.57 -16.82 1.40
C GLN A 197 -5.85 -16.19 1.97
N ALA A 198 -6.99 -16.87 1.86
CA ALA A 198 -8.22 -16.40 2.48
C ALA A 198 -8.19 -16.61 4.01
N SER A 199 -7.38 -17.54 4.54
CA SER A 199 -7.27 -17.77 5.99
C SER A 199 -6.70 -16.61 6.80
N THR A 200 -5.97 -15.69 6.16
CA THR A 200 -5.35 -14.51 6.80
C THR A 200 -6.08 -13.19 6.48
N ALA A 201 -7.01 -13.23 5.54
CA ALA A 201 -7.77 -12.09 5.02
C ALA A 201 -8.70 -11.44 6.07
N PHE A 202 -9.07 -10.17 5.89
CA PHE A 202 -10.15 -9.57 6.65
C PHE A 202 -11.47 -10.28 6.29
N PHE A 203 -12.30 -10.61 7.27
CA PHE A 203 -13.64 -11.16 7.02
C PHE A 203 -14.64 -10.72 8.08
N THR A 204 -15.91 -10.54 7.68
CA THR A 204 -16.97 -10.13 8.62
C THR A 204 -18.37 -10.45 8.07
N GLY A 205 -19.38 -10.37 8.94
CA GLY A 205 -20.79 -10.58 8.59
C GLY A 205 -21.22 -12.04 8.45
N GLY A 206 -20.41 -13.01 8.87
CA GLY A 206 -20.75 -14.44 8.81
C GLY A 206 -19.61 -15.43 8.54
N PRO A 207 -18.55 -15.08 7.76
CA PRO A 207 -17.52 -16.06 7.45
C PRO A 207 -16.62 -16.41 8.63
N SER A 208 -15.97 -17.58 8.55
CA SER A 208 -14.95 -18.02 9.52
C SER A 208 -13.95 -19.00 8.89
N VAL A 209 -12.76 -19.09 9.48
CA VAL A 209 -11.71 -20.03 9.06
C VAL A 209 -12.09 -21.47 9.42
N ALA A 210 -11.90 -22.39 8.46
CA ALA A 210 -12.13 -23.81 8.62
C ALA A 210 -11.04 -24.65 7.93
N THR A 211 -10.92 -25.92 8.35
CA THR A 211 -9.88 -26.86 7.91
C THR A 211 -10.45 -28.26 7.56
N ALA A 212 -11.77 -28.40 7.49
CA ALA A 212 -12.45 -29.69 7.39
C ALA A 212 -12.50 -30.29 5.97
N LEU A 213 -12.50 -29.46 4.93
CA LEU A 213 -12.24 -29.89 3.55
C LEU A 213 -10.73 -30.12 3.37
N PRO A 214 -10.26 -31.19 2.72
CA PRO A 214 -8.86 -31.36 2.40
C PRO A 214 -8.45 -30.50 1.18
N GLY A 215 -7.15 -30.21 1.05
CA GLY A 215 -6.56 -29.68 -0.19
C GLY A 215 -6.69 -28.17 -0.42
N TYR A 216 -6.98 -27.38 0.62
CA TYR A 216 -6.81 -25.93 0.64
C TYR A 216 -5.31 -25.56 0.68
N THR A 217 -4.98 -24.28 0.51
CA THR A 217 -3.63 -23.71 0.71
C THR A 217 -3.55 -22.87 1.99
N GLY A 218 -2.34 -22.61 2.48
CA GLY A 218 -2.15 -21.84 3.72
C GLY A 218 -2.66 -22.57 4.98
N GLY A 219 -3.16 -21.80 5.96
CA GLY A 219 -3.60 -22.32 7.26
C GLY A 219 -5.02 -22.89 7.27
N GLY A 220 -5.83 -22.61 6.25
CA GLY A 220 -7.24 -22.98 6.18
C GLY A 220 -7.94 -22.27 5.03
N TYR A 221 -9.26 -22.34 5.00
CA TYR A 221 -10.11 -21.64 4.04
C TYR A 221 -11.26 -20.94 4.78
N LEU A 222 -11.86 -19.91 4.17
CA LEU A 222 -13.06 -19.28 4.71
C LEU A 222 -14.33 -20.02 4.26
N THR A 223 -15.25 -20.23 5.18
CA THR A 223 -16.61 -20.72 4.92
C THR A 223 -17.63 -19.79 5.56
N GLY A 224 -18.93 -19.98 5.37
CA GLY A 224 -19.97 -19.20 6.06
C GLY A 224 -20.47 -17.96 5.32
N PHE A 225 -20.24 -17.86 4.00
CA PHE A 225 -20.79 -16.80 3.13
C PHE A 225 -22.31 -16.94 2.90
N THR A 226 -23.12 -17.08 3.94
CA THR A 226 -24.57 -17.39 3.85
C THR A 226 -25.48 -16.21 4.15
N ALA A 227 -24.99 -15.20 4.87
CA ALA A 227 -25.75 -13.99 5.20
C ALA A 227 -25.49 -12.86 4.19
N GLN A 228 -26.48 -12.00 3.97
CA GLN A 228 -26.29 -10.78 3.19
C GLN A 228 -25.28 -9.86 3.92
N GLY A 229 -24.23 -9.43 3.23
CA GLY A 229 -23.12 -8.65 3.80
C GLY A 229 -21.98 -9.50 4.35
N ALA A 230 -22.09 -10.84 4.36
CA ALA A 230 -20.97 -11.73 4.61
C ALA A 230 -19.90 -11.52 3.54
N GLN A 231 -18.70 -11.16 3.96
CA GLN A 231 -17.60 -10.80 3.05
C GLN A 231 -16.23 -11.22 3.58
N ALA A 232 -15.29 -11.35 2.65
CA ALA A 232 -13.86 -11.42 2.90
C ALA A 232 -13.11 -10.50 1.94
N VAL A 233 -12.01 -9.90 2.38
CA VAL A 233 -11.18 -8.95 1.65
C VAL A 233 -9.73 -9.42 1.73
N VAL A 234 -9.18 -9.81 0.58
CA VAL A 234 -7.83 -10.38 0.47
C VAL A 234 -6.87 -9.32 -0.07
N ASP A 235 -5.80 -9.05 0.65
CA ASP A 235 -4.72 -8.18 0.21
C ASP A 235 -3.93 -8.81 -0.93
N THR A 236 -3.67 -8.02 -1.97
CA THR A 236 -2.93 -8.44 -3.17
C THR A 236 -1.99 -7.32 -3.63
N SER A 237 -0.97 -7.65 -4.42
CA SER A 237 -0.07 -6.64 -5.00
C SER A 237 0.27 -6.93 -6.46
N VAL A 238 0.48 -5.88 -7.25
CA VAL A 238 0.95 -5.98 -8.64
C VAL A 238 2.05 -4.95 -8.93
N PRO A 239 3.01 -5.22 -9.84
CA PRO A 239 4.18 -4.37 -10.03
C PRO A 239 3.92 -3.06 -10.77
N THR A 240 2.74 -2.90 -11.39
CA THR A 240 2.32 -1.74 -12.20
C THR A 240 0.80 -1.68 -12.28
N ALA A 241 0.20 -0.50 -12.44
CA ALA A 241 -1.23 -0.41 -12.79
C ALA A 241 -1.51 -1.06 -14.16
N GLY A 242 -2.59 -1.84 -14.27
CA GLY A 242 -2.88 -2.59 -15.51
C GLY A 242 -4.06 -3.55 -15.41
N SER A 243 -4.25 -4.36 -16.46
CA SER A 243 -5.28 -5.39 -16.53
C SER A 243 -4.71 -6.76 -16.19
N TYR A 244 -5.19 -7.37 -15.11
CA TYR A 244 -4.69 -8.62 -14.53
C TYR A 244 -5.78 -9.70 -14.50
N PRO A 245 -5.50 -10.95 -14.90
CA PRO A 245 -6.36 -12.09 -14.59
C PRO A 245 -6.32 -12.38 -13.08
N VAL A 246 -7.45 -12.15 -12.41
CA VAL A 246 -7.63 -12.47 -10.99
C VAL A 246 -8.54 -13.69 -10.88
N ALA A 247 -8.15 -14.67 -10.09
CA ALA A 247 -8.90 -15.88 -9.83
C ALA A 247 -9.27 -16.02 -8.36
N VAL A 248 -10.47 -16.54 -8.08
CA VAL A 248 -10.92 -16.92 -6.74
C VAL A 248 -10.90 -18.44 -6.66
N GLY A 249 -10.09 -19.00 -5.75
CA GLY A 249 -10.09 -20.40 -5.38
C GLY A 249 -11.26 -20.69 -4.45
N TYR A 250 -12.16 -21.60 -4.85
CA TYR A 250 -13.43 -21.84 -4.17
C TYR A 250 -13.82 -23.32 -4.16
N ALA A 251 -14.70 -23.70 -3.24
CA ALA A 251 -15.41 -24.97 -3.26
C ALA A 251 -16.92 -24.74 -3.11
N ASN A 252 -17.71 -25.42 -3.94
CA ASN A 252 -19.17 -25.32 -3.97
C ASN A 252 -19.80 -26.72 -4.00
N SER A 253 -20.10 -27.24 -2.80
CA SER A 253 -20.74 -28.54 -2.58
C SER A 253 -22.27 -28.53 -2.69
N THR A 254 -22.90 -27.38 -3.00
CA THR A 254 -24.37 -27.21 -2.98
C THR A 254 -25.12 -27.94 -4.10
N GLY A 255 -24.41 -28.54 -5.07
CA GLY A 255 -25.00 -29.21 -6.23
C GLY A 255 -25.59 -28.28 -7.29
N SER A 256 -25.51 -26.95 -7.12
CA SER A 256 -25.94 -25.94 -8.11
C SER A 256 -24.94 -24.77 -8.17
N PRO A 257 -24.84 -24.03 -9.29
CA PRO A 257 -24.00 -22.84 -9.35
C PRO A 257 -24.47 -21.80 -8.33
N GLN A 258 -23.54 -21.28 -7.52
CA GLN A 258 -23.80 -20.19 -6.59
C GLN A 258 -23.27 -18.86 -7.15
N THR A 259 -23.65 -17.74 -6.54
CA THR A 259 -23.12 -16.41 -6.88
C THR A 259 -22.58 -15.66 -5.67
N VAL A 260 -21.51 -14.89 -5.89
CA VAL A 260 -20.97 -13.88 -4.96
C VAL A 260 -20.52 -12.65 -5.76
N SER A 261 -20.54 -11.48 -5.14
CA SER A 261 -20.11 -10.22 -5.74
C SER A 261 -18.61 -9.97 -5.54
N LEU A 262 -17.94 -9.57 -6.61
CA LEU A 262 -16.53 -9.21 -6.61
C LEU A 262 -16.37 -7.70 -6.39
N TYR A 263 -15.53 -7.34 -5.43
CA TYR A 263 -15.12 -6.00 -5.09
C TYR A 263 -13.63 -5.81 -5.33
N LEU A 264 -13.21 -4.61 -5.75
CA LEU A 264 -11.83 -4.21 -5.95
C LEU A 264 -11.61 -2.86 -5.26
N ASN A 265 -10.68 -2.79 -4.32
CA ASN A 265 -10.38 -1.59 -3.53
C ASN A 265 -11.64 -0.96 -2.90
N GLY A 266 -12.61 -1.80 -2.50
CA GLY A 266 -13.92 -1.41 -1.97
C GLY A 266 -15.00 -1.00 -2.99
N VAL A 267 -14.75 -1.10 -4.30
CA VAL A 267 -15.71 -0.80 -5.38
C VAL A 267 -16.23 -2.09 -6.02
N LYS A 268 -17.55 -2.23 -6.21
CA LYS A 268 -18.15 -3.41 -6.83
C LYS A 268 -17.76 -3.52 -8.32
N SER A 269 -16.99 -4.56 -8.64
CA SER A 269 -16.50 -4.88 -9.99
C SER A 269 -17.47 -5.77 -10.78
N GLY A 270 -18.35 -6.51 -10.10
CA GLY A 270 -19.41 -7.31 -10.72
C GLY A 270 -19.88 -8.47 -9.85
N GLN A 271 -20.46 -9.49 -10.48
CA GLN A 271 -20.85 -10.76 -9.87
C GLN A 271 -20.00 -11.89 -10.47
N LEU A 272 -19.63 -12.87 -9.64
CA LEU A 272 -19.02 -14.14 -10.04
C LEU A 272 -20.06 -15.24 -9.93
N THR A 273 -20.13 -16.10 -10.95
CA THR A 273 -20.84 -17.38 -10.86
C THR A 273 -19.82 -18.46 -10.51
N LEU A 274 -20.14 -19.26 -9.50
CA LEU A 274 -19.31 -20.33 -8.95
C LEU A 274 -19.99 -21.68 -9.23
N PRO A 275 -19.71 -22.35 -10.36
CA PRO A 275 -20.24 -23.67 -10.68
C PRO A 275 -20.08 -24.68 -9.53
N ALA A 276 -21.05 -25.59 -9.38
CA ALA A 276 -20.94 -26.69 -8.42
C ALA A 276 -19.71 -27.55 -8.70
N ALA A 277 -18.94 -27.87 -7.65
CA ALA A 277 -17.65 -28.52 -7.77
C ALA A 277 -17.45 -29.54 -6.64
N GLY A 278 -16.95 -30.73 -6.99
CA GLY A 278 -16.66 -31.81 -6.03
C GLY A 278 -15.39 -31.61 -5.20
N GLY A 279 -14.77 -30.42 -5.29
CA GLY A 279 -13.50 -30.05 -4.65
C GLY A 279 -13.06 -28.66 -5.12
N TRP A 280 -11.88 -28.23 -4.69
CA TRP A 280 -11.35 -26.90 -5.00
C TRP A 280 -11.26 -26.63 -6.51
N SER A 281 -11.72 -25.45 -6.89
CA SER A 281 -11.85 -24.99 -8.27
C SER A 281 -11.57 -23.49 -8.36
N TYR A 282 -11.27 -22.99 -9.54
CA TYR A 282 -11.03 -21.56 -9.77
C TYR A 282 -12.06 -20.97 -10.72
N VAL A 283 -12.58 -19.78 -10.38
CA VAL A 283 -13.20 -18.86 -11.35
C VAL A 283 -12.25 -17.70 -11.59
N SER A 284 -12.05 -17.30 -12.85
CA SER A 284 -11.13 -16.22 -13.22
C SER A 284 -11.86 -15.08 -13.93
N LYS A 285 -11.45 -13.84 -13.66
CA LYS A 285 -11.95 -12.62 -14.30
C LYS A 285 -10.78 -11.66 -14.51
N THR A 286 -10.60 -11.15 -15.73
CA THR A 286 -9.68 -10.05 -15.99
C THR A 286 -10.25 -8.76 -15.42
N VAL A 287 -9.47 -8.05 -14.61
CA VAL A 287 -9.85 -6.81 -13.93
C VAL A 287 -8.71 -5.79 -13.97
N THR A 288 -9.02 -4.51 -13.77
CA THR A 288 -7.99 -3.47 -13.61
C THR A 288 -7.57 -3.37 -12.15
N LEU A 289 -6.25 -3.38 -11.91
CA LEU A 289 -5.61 -3.16 -10.61
C LEU A 289 -4.66 -1.95 -10.69
N ARG A 290 -4.42 -1.28 -9.54
CA ARG A 290 -3.47 -0.17 -9.36
C ARG A 290 -2.05 -0.67 -9.22
N SER A 291 -1.05 0.19 -9.33
CA SER A 291 0.32 -0.16 -8.93
C SER A 291 0.38 -0.45 -7.42
N GLY A 292 1.10 -1.49 -7.00
CA GLY A 292 1.23 -1.87 -5.60
C GLY A 292 -0.03 -2.54 -5.01
N LEU A 293 -0.37 -2.17 -3.77
CA LEU A 293 -1.40 -2.80 -2.95
C LEU A 293 -2.81 -2.63 -3.54
N ASN A 294 -3.57 -3.72 -3.60
CA ASN A 294 -4.97 -3.76 -4.01
C ASN A 294 -5.76 -4.77 -3.15
N LEU A 295 -6.99 -4.40 -2.80
CA LEU A 295 -7.92 -5.25 -2.04
C LEU A 295 -8.83 -6.03 -3.00
N VAL A 296 -8.84 -7.35 -2.95
CA VAL A 296 -9.77 -8.20 -3.71
C VAL A 296 -10.82 -8.78 -2.76
N GLY A 297 -12.03 -8.22 -2.82
CA GLY A 297 -13.15 -8.59 -1.95
C GLY A 297 -14.14 -9.55 -2.60
N VAL A 298 -14.63 -10.53 -1.83
CA VAL A 298 -15.78 -11.36 -2.18
C VAL A 298 -16.88 -11.17 -1.14
N GLN A 299 -18.09 -10.79 -1.58
CA GLN A 299 -19.21 -10.44 -0.71
C GLN A 299 -20.50 -11.09 -1.19
N THR A 300 -21.37 -11.53 -0.27
CA THR A 300 -22.74 -11.98 -0.57
C THR A 300 -23.70 -10.79 -0.50
N ASP A 301 -24.04 -10.19 -1.65
CA ASP A 301 -24.97 -9.07 -1.76
C ASP A 301 -26.44 -9.47 -1.94
N VAL A 302 -27.34 -8.48 -1.98
CA VAL A 302 -28.70 -8.65 -2.48
C VAL A 302 -28.66 -9.21 -3.90
N GLY A 303 -29.15 -10.45 -4.09
CA GLY A 303 -29.14 -11.15 -5.38
C GLY A 303 -27.95 -12.09 -5.59
N ASP A 304 -27.04 -12.19 -4.61
CA ASP A 304 -26.12 -13.32 -4.50
C ASP A 304 -26.78 -14.48 -3.73
N SER A 305 -26.38 -15.71 -4.04
CA SER A 305 -26.87 -16.91 -3.35
C SER A 305 -25.88 -17.46 -2.30
N GLY A 306 -24.61 -17.06 -2.37
CA GLY A 306 -23.60 -17.33 -1.36
C GLY A 306 -23.34 -18.83 -1.14
N ASN A 307 -23.19 -19.22 0.13
CA ASN A 307 -23.03 -20.60 0.60
C ASN A 307 -21.90 -21.39 -0.10
N VAL A 308 -20.73 -20.75 -0.23
CA VAL A 308 -19.49 -21.33 -0.76
C VAL A 308 -18.37 -21.29 0.28
N ALA A 309 -17.32 -22.06 0.05
CA ALA A 309 -16.03 -21.89 0.71
C ALA A 309 -15.04 -21.20 -0.25
N VAL A 310 -14.14 -20.37 0.30
CA VAL A 310 -13.12 -19.59 -0.42
C VAL A 310 -11.76 -19.88 0.21
N ASP A 311 -10.82 -20.37 -0.60
CA ASP A 311 -9.49 -20.83 -0.20
C ASP A 311 -8.44 -19.73 -0.36
N ASN A 312 -8.38 -19.13 -1.55
CA ASN A 312 -7.39 -18.11 -1.89
C ASN A 312 -7.89 -17.16 -2.99
N VAL A 313 -7.19 -16.04 -3.15
CA VAL A 313 -7.18 -15.25 -4.38
C VAL A 313 -5.83 -15.47 -5.07
N ALA A 314 -5.83 -15.63 -6.40
CA ALA A 314 -4.62 -15.74 -7.20
C ALA A 314 -4.60 -14.67 -8.31
N VAL A 315 -3.44 -14.07 -8.58
CA VAL A 315 -3.26 -12.98 -9.55
C VAL A 315 -2.13 -13.33 -10.52
N ASP A 316 -2.47 -13.55 -11.80
CA ASP A 316 -1.51 -13.79 -12.87
C ASP A 316 -0.74 -12.50 -13.20
N GLY A 317 0.55 -12.45 -12.83
CA GLY A 317 1.37 -11.24 -12.84
C GLY A 317 1.40 -10.45 -11.52
N GLY A 318 0.80 -10.97 -10.45
CA GLY A 318 0.92 -10.41 -9.10
C GLY A 318 2.29 -10.62 -8.45
N THR A 319 2.53 -9.88 -7.37
CA THR A 319 3.77 -9.87 -6.59
C THR A 319 3.48 -10.18 -5.12
N ALA A 320 4.29 -11.03 -4.49
CA ALA A 320 4.15 -11.31 -3.07
C ALA A 320 4.15 -10.01 -2.23
N LEU A 321 3.35 -10.02 -1.15
CA LEU A 321 3.40 -9.01 -0.11
C LEU A 321 4.73 -9.11 0.65
N ALA A 322 5.05 -8.08 1.45
CA ALA A 322 6.10 -8.21 2.46
C ALA A 322 5.76 -9.34 3.45
N THR A 323 6.77 -10.06 3.95
CA THR A 323 6.60 -11.13 4.95
C THR A 323 6.63 -10.62 6.39
N GLN A 324 7.10 -9.39 6.58
CA GLN A 324 7.02 -8.60 7.81
C GLN A 324 6.93 -7.13 7.39
N GLY A 325 6.04 -6.38 8.03
CA GLY A 325 5.79 -4.97 7.74
C GLY A 325 4.95 -4.75 6.49
N ALA A 326 4.66 -3.48 6.21
CA ALA A 326 3.79 -3.10 5.11
C ALA A 326 4.45 -3.31 3.74
N THR A 327 3.64 -3.67 2.74
CA THR A 327 4.05 -3.75 1.33
C THR A 327 4.15 -2.34 0.74
N LEU A 328 5.13 -1.56 1.21
CA LEU A 328 5.26 -0.14 0.94
C LEU A 328 5.41 0.18 -0.57
N PRO A 329 4.66 1.16 -1.10
CA PRO A 329 4.80 1.61 -2.50
C PRO A 329 6.10 2.40 -2.73
N TYR A 330 6.68 2.98 -1.67
CA TYR A 330 7.90 3.77 -1.69
C TYR A 330 9.17 2.98 -1.37
N THR A 331 10.30 3.65 -1.51
CA THR A 331 11.61 3.20 -1.03
C THR A 331 12.19 4.30 -0.15
N GLU A 332 12.45 3.97 1.12
CA GLU A 332 13.09 4.85 2.10
C GLU A 332 14.62 4.85 1.89
N TYR A 333 15.23 6.03 1.96
CA TYR A 333 16.68 6.20 1.97
C TYR A 333 17.09 7.03 3.19
N ARG A 334 17.85 6.44 4.11
CA ARG A 334 18.40 7.15 5.27
C ARG A 334 19.51 8.11 4.85
N ALA A 335 19.43 9.35 5.30
CA ALA A 335 20.40 10.40 5.00
C ALA A 335 21.78 10.10 5.60
N ALA A 336 21.84 9.48 6.79
CA ALA A 336 23.09 9.09 7.44
C ALA A 336 23.92 8.07 6.63
N ASP A 337 23.27 7.24 5.82
CA ASP A 337 23.91 6.23 4.97
C ASP A 337 24.21 6.78 3.55
N ALA A 338 23.77 8.00 3.25
CA ALA A 338 23.85 8.64 1.93
C ALA A 338 25.14 9.47 1.75
N THR A 339 25.51 9.80 0.51
CA THR A 339 26.68 10.66 0.29
C THR A 339 26.37 12.11 0.65
N THR A 340 27.22 12.74 1.48
CA THR A 340 27.03 14.11 1.94
C THR A 340 28.34 14.88 2.07
N ASN A 341 28.27 16.22 1.99
CA ASN A 341 29.29 17.15 2.50
C ASN A 341 28.74 18.05 3.64
N GLY A 342 27.56 17.70 4.16
CA GLY A 342 27.01 18.13 5.43
C GLY A 342 27.72 17.46 6.62
N THR A 343 27.13 17.60 7.81
CA THR A 343 27.58 16.92 9.02
C THR A 343 26.65 15.73 9.29
N VAL A 344 27.15 14.50 9.21
CA VAL A 344 26.45 13.33 9.76
C VAL A 344 26.43 13.47 11.29
N LEU A 345 25.27 13.33 11.91
CA LEU A 345 25.14 13.36 13.37
C LEU A 345 25.64 12.04 13.96
N ALA A 346 26.36 12.10 15.09
CA ALA A 346 26.75 10.89 15.80
C ALA A 346 25.52 10.14 16.32
N THR A 347 25.54 8.81 16.24
CA THR A 347 24.46 7.94 16.73
C THR A 347 24.23 8.17 18.23
N SER A 348 23.00 8.45 18.64
CA SER A 348 22.65 8.69 20.05
C SER A 348 21.21 8.27 20.34
N THR A 349 21.00 7.65 21.50
CA THR A 349 19.67 7.30 22.03
C THR A 349 19.18 8.29 23.10
N GLY A 350 20.01 9.25 23.52
CA GLY A 350 19.67 10.19 24.59
C GLY A 350 18.54 11.15 24.17
N TYR A 351 17.36 10.96 24.76
CA TYR A 351 16.22 11.87 24.65
C TYR A 351 16.30 13.00 25.69
N PRO A 352 15.81 14.22 25.39
CA PRO A 352 15.40 14.69 24.06
C PRO A 352 16.62 15.09 23.20
N SER A 353 16.70 14.58 21.97
CA SER A 353 17.66 15.06 20.97
C SER A 353 17.26 14.66 19.56
N THR A 354 17.63 15.51 18.59
CA THR A 354 17.43 15.25 17.15
C THR A 354 18.00 13.90 16.71
N ALA A 355 19.12 13.45 17.30
CA ALA A 355 19.71 12.16 16.96
C ALA A 355 18.86 10.99 17.47
N ALA A 356 18.33 11.04 18.70
CA ALA A 356 17.45 10.00 19.25
C ALA A 356 16.16 9.84 18.45
N GLU A 357 15.59 10.95 17.97
CA GLU A 357 14.37 10.98 17.14
C GLU A 357 14.60 10.65 15.65
N SER A 358 15.84 10.40 15.22
CA SER A 358 16.19 10.06 13.83
C SER A 358 16.00 8.57 13.54
N THR A 359 15.65 8.21 12.32
CA THR A 359 15.55 6.83 11.82
C THR A 359 16.94 6.18 11.86
N GLY A 360 17.11 5.08 12.59
CA GLY A 360 18.42 4.50 12.90
C GLY A 360 19.35 5.41 13.73
N ARG A 361 18.75 6.34 14.48
CA ARG A 361 19.37 7.21 15.50
C ARG A 361 20.48 8.16 15.00
N SER A 362 20.49 8.47 13.70
CA SER A 362 21.44 9.39 13.06
C SER A 362 20.86 9.99 11.78
N ALA A 363 21.18 11.26 11.51
CA ALA A 363 20.68 12.07 10.40
C ALA A 363 21.80 12.99 9.84
N VAL A 364 21.54 13.74 8.76
CA VAL A 364 22.53 14.65 8.13
C VAL A 364 22.11 16.11 8.24
N GLN A 365 23.03 16.97 8.68
CA GLN A 365 22.78 18.37 8.94
C GLN A 365 23.54 19.31 7.98
N LEU A 366 22.82 20.20 7.32
CA LEU A 366 23.30 21.20 6.35
C LEU A 366 23.25 22.59 6.99
N ARG A 367 24.42 23.21 7.26
CA ARG A 367 24.54 24.55 7.89
C ARG A 367 25.02 25.63 6.93
N SER A 368 25.85 25.28 5.96
CA SER A 368 26.48 26.20 5.01
C SER A 368 25.89 26.06 3.61
N THR A 369 25.76 27.17 2.88
CA THR A 369 25.39 27.15 1.46
C THR A 369 26.36 26.27 0.67
N GLY A 370 25.81 25.39 -0.18
CA GLY A 370 26.57 24.37 -0.92
C GLY A 370 26.77 23.05 -0.16
N GLN A 371 26.26 22.90 1.07
CA GLN A 371 26.12 21.59 1.70
C GLN A 371 24.88 20.85 1.20
N TYR A 372 25.04 19.56 0.96
CA TYR A 372 24.01 18.67 0.41
C TYR A 372 24.06 17.26 1.01
N VAL A 373 22.96 16.54 0.84
CA VAL A 373 22.90 15.07 0.90
C VAL A 373 22.33 14.55 -0.43
N ARG A 374 22.86 13.43 -0.95
CA ARG A 374 22.44 12.86 -2.24
C ARG A 374 22.20 11.35 -2.18
N PHE A 375 21.16 10.92 -2.87
CA PHE A 375 20.61 9.57 -2.88
C PHE A 375 20.57 9.08 -4.34
N THR A 376 20.86 7.81 -4.58
CA THR A 376 20.74 7.20 -5.91
C THR A 376 19.52 6.29 -5.94
N LEU A 377 18.56 6.59 -6.81
CA LEU A 377 17.30 5.84 -6.89
C LEU A 377 17.53 4.37 -7.29
N THR A 378 16.96 3.43 -6.54
CA THR A 378 16.98 2.00 -6.86
C THR A 378 15.77 1.57 -7.70
N LYS A 379 14.64 2.30 -7.58
CA LYS A 379 13.42 2.16 -8.39
C LYS A 379 13.13 3.49 -9.13
N PRO A 380 12.35 3.50 -10.23
CA PRO A 380 11.82 4.75 -10.77
C PRO A 380 10.94 5.47 -9.75
N ALA A 381 10.92 6.81 -9.78
CA ALA A 381 10.09 7.63 -8.92
C ALA A 381 9.67 8.94 -9.59
N ASN A 382 8.53 9.50 -9.18
CA ASN A 382 8.08 10.84 -9.57
C ASN A 382 7.70 11.71 -8.36
N SER A 383 7.96 11.26 -7.14
CA SER A 383 7.72 12.00 -5.90
C SER A 383 8.92 11.93 -4.95
N VAL A 384 8.91 12.84 -3.97
CA VAL A 384 9.70 12.72 -2.74
C VAL A 384 8.80 12.98 -1.53
N VAL A 385 9.07 12.27 -0.44
CA VAL A 385 8.77 12.70 0.94
C VAL A 385 10.12 12.88 1.62
N VAL A 386 10.29 13.93 2.41
CA VAL A 386 11.53 14.19 3.15
C VAL A 386 11.16 14.35 4.62
N ARG A 387 11.69 13.51 5.50
CA ARG A 387 11.59 13.73 6.96
C ARG A 387 12.73 14.64 7.39
N TYR A 388 12.39 15.80 7.94
CA TYR A 388 13.32 16.91 8.14
C TYR A 388 13.11 17.60 9.49
N SER A 389 14.14 18.30 9.95
CA SER A 389 14.05 19.23 11.08
C SER A 389 14.69 20.57 10.70
N VAL A 390 13.94 21.66 10.88
CA VAL A 390 14.41 23.04 10.81
C VAL A 390 14.33 23.68 12.20
N PRO A 391 15.19 24.66 12.53
CA PRO A 391 15.16 25.36 13.82
C PRO A 391 13.81 26.02 14.09
N ASP A 392 13.33 25.93 15.33
CA ASP A 392 12.30 26.83 15.82
C ASP A 392 12.84 28.26 16.04
N THR A 393 11.90 29.19 16.13
CA THR A 393 12.07 30.57 16.56
C THR A 393 12.16 30.69 18.09
N ALA A 394 12.62 31.84 18.60
CA ALA A 394 12.64 32.10 20.05
C ALA A 394 11.25 32.30 20.69
N SER A 395 10.16 32.02 19.97
CA SER A 395 8.77 32.28 20.38
C SER A 395 7.75 31.26 19.83
N GLY A 396 8.17 30.04 19.47
CA GLY A 396 7.25 28.98 19.00
C GLY A 396 6.47 29.33 17.73
N SER A 397 6.94 30.34 16.98
CA SER A 397 6.18 31.01 15.94
C SER A 397 6.39 30.35 14.57
N ALA A 398 5.30 29.90 13.96
CA ALA A 398 5.30 29.25 12.65
C ALA A 398 6.01 30.10 11.57
N THR A 399 6.99 29.48 10.93
CA THR A 399 7.91 30.04 9.94
C THR A 399 8.12 29.00 8.84
N THR A 400 8.42 29.44 7.61
CA THR A 400 8.75 28.54 6.50
C THR A 400 10.13 28.83 5.92
N TYR A 401 10.78 27.78 5.41
CA TYR A 401 12.12 27.81 4.84
C TYR A 401 12.16 27.00 3.54
N PRO A 402 12.69 27.52 2.43
CA PRO A 402 12.90 26.70 1.23
C PRO A 402 14.09 25.76 1.41
N LEU A 403 14.07 24.59 0.77
CA LEU A 403 15.24 23.72 0.57
C LEU A 403 15.29 23.22 -0.87
N SER A 404 16.45 23.36 -1.51
CA SER A 404 16.59 23.11 -2.94
C SER A 404 16.69 21.62 -3.29
N LEU A 405 15.68 21.09 -4.00
CA LEU A 405 15.69 19.74 -4.55
C LEU A 405 16.29 19.72 -5.97
N TYR A 406 17.20 18.78 -6.21
CA TYR A 406 17.85 18.55 -7.50
C TYR A 406 17.69 17.11 -7.97
N ALA A 407 17.60 16.92 -9.29
CA ALA A 407 17.78 15.65 -9.98
C ALA A 407 19.00 15.76 -10.91
N GLY A 408 20.07 15.04 -10.57
CA GLY A 408 21.40 15.23 -11.17
C GLY A 408 21.94 16.65 -10.90
N SER A 409 22.21 17.40 -11.96
CA SER A 409 22.60 18.82 -11.90
C SER A 409 21.43 19.80 -12.03
N THR A 410 20.22 19.32 -12.37
CA THR A 410 19.05 20.17 -12.63
C THR A 410 18.28 20.40 -11.33
N LYS A 411 17.99 21.67 -10.99
CA LYS A 411 17.08 22.01 -9.89
C LYS A 411 15.65 21.65 -10.31
N VAL A 412 14.95 20.90 -9.46
CA VAL A 412 13.57 20.45 -9.69
C VAL A 412 12.60 21.52 -9.18
N GLN A 413 12.69 21.82 -7.88
CA GLN A 413 11.86 22.80 -7.17
C GLN A 413 12.50 23.14 -5.81
N ASP A 414 11.92 24.12 -5.14
CA ASP A 414 12.18 24.38 -3.73
C ASP A 414 11.09 23.71 -2.88
N LEU A 415 11.49 22.84 -1.96
CA LEU A 415 10.59 22.25 -0.97
C LEU A 415 10.29 23.29 0.10
N THR A 416 9.04 23.41 0.53
CA THR A 416 8.65 24.35 1.60
C THR A 416 8.62 23.61 2.94
N LEU A 417 9.65 23.83 3.75
CA LEU A 417 9.80 23.26 5.09
C LEU A 417 9.24 24.25 6.12
N THR A 418 8.81 23.78 7.29
CA THR A 418 8.26 24.58 8.39
C THR A 418 8.66 24.03 9.76
N ASN A 419 8.56 24.87 10.79
CA ASN A 419 8.56 24.45 12.20
C ASN A 419 7.14 24.26 12.76
N LYS A 420 6.06 24.61 12.03
CA LYS A 420 4.69 24.71 12.59
C LYS A 420 4.20 23.44 13.28
N TYR A 421 4.61 22.27 12.79
CA TYR A 421 4.13 20.97 13.24
C TYR A 421 5.18 20.15 14.02
N SER A 422 6.34 20.75 14.30
CA SER A 422 7.40 20.18 15.13
C SER A 422 7.60 21.01 16.40
N TRP A 423 8.58 20.62 17.23
CA TRP A 423 9.03 21.36 18.41
C TRP A 423 7.96 21.48 19.50
N LEU A 424 7.74 20.33 20.14
CA LEU A 424 7.07 20.25 21.42
C LEU A 424 8.07 20.54 22.55
N TYR A 425 7.55 21.08 23.65
CA TYR A 425 8.28 21.46 24.86
C TYR A 425 7.47 21.09 26.09
N GLY A 426 8.07 20.37 27.04
CA GLY A 426 7.40 19.99 28.28
C GLY A 426 7.81 18.64 28.84
N ALA A 427 6.81 17.89 29.30
CA ALA A 427 6.93 16.60 29.97
C ALA A 427 5.80 15.64 29.57
N GLY A 428 5.58 15.48 28.27
CA GLY A 428 4.74 14.44 27.68
C GLY A 428 3.28 14.85 27.49
N TYR A 429 2.36 14.28 28.28
CA TYR A 429 0.92 14.49 28.10
C TYR A 429 0.46 15.97 28.13
N TYR A 430 1.27 16.86 28.72
CA TYR A 430 1.04 18.30 28.83
C TYR A 430 1.99 19.16 27.97
N ASP A 431 2.59 18.57 26.92
CA ASP A 431 3.50 19.28 26.03
C ASP A 431 2.84 20.48 25.32
N THR A 432 3.58 21.58 25.23
CA THR A 432 3.20 22.81 24.53
C THR A 432 4.10 23.02 23.30
N ASN A 433 3.77 24.01 22.48
CA ASN A 433 4.66 24.52 21.43
C ASN A 433 5.39 25.81 21.86
N SER A 434 5.69 25.97 23.15
CA SER A 434 6.33 27.17 23.71
C SER A 434 7.75 26.89 24.22
N PRO A 435 8.81 27.43 23.57
CA PRO A 435 10.22 27.19 23.93
C PRO A 435 10.68 27.60 25.34
N GLY A 436 9.80 28.19 26.15
CA GLY A 436 10.06 28.49 27.56
C GLY A 436 9.80 27.31 28.50
N ASP A 437 9.07 26.28 28.05
CA ASP A 437 8.48 25.27 28.94
C ASP A 437 9.36 24.02 29.14
N GLY A 438 10.45 23.86 28.36
CA GLY A 438 11.35 22.72 28.52
C GLY A 438 12.48 22.64 27.50
N SER A 439 13.06 21.45 27.37
CA SER A 439 13.87 21.09 26.20
C SER A 439 12.95 20.73 25.03
N GLY A 440 13.41 20.97 23.80
CA GLY A 440 12.61 20.69 22.59
C GLY A 440 12.74 19.25 22.12
N HIS A 441 11.59 18.62 21.83
CA HIS A 441 11.43 17.28 21.26
C HIS A 441 10.35 17.27 20.18
N HIS A 442 10.09 16.12 19.56
CA HIS A 442 9.22 16.01 18.37
C HIS A 442 9.71 16.99 17.28
N VAL A 443 11.03 16.97 17.02
CA VAL A 443 11.73 18.02 16.25
C VAL A 443 11.64 17.82 14.74
N TYR A 444 11.00 16.74 14.29
CA TYR A 444 10.83 16.36 12.90
C TYR A 444 9.41 16.63 12.37
N ASP A 445 9.31 16.82 11.06
CA ASP A 445 8.08 16.91 10.24
C ASP A 445 8.39 16.34 8.84
N GLU A 446 7.37 16.08 8.01
CA GLU A 446 7.52 15.56 6.66
C GLU A 446 7.02 16.52 5.58
N VAL A 447 7.88 16.82 4.59
CA VAL A 447 7.49 17.58 3.39
C VAL A 447 7.45 16.67 2.18
N ARG A 448 6.29 16.63 1.51
CA ARG A 448 6.05 15.83 0.30
C ARG A 448 5.87 16.69 -0.94
N ALA A 449 6.40 16.23 -2.08
CA ALA A 449 6.27 16.93 -3.35
C ALA A 449 6.28 15.97 -4.56
N LEU A 450 5.41 16.24 -5.53
CA LEU A 450 5.44 15.61 -6.84
C LEU A 450 6.44 16.31 -7.77
N SER A 451 6.98 15.56 -8.72
CA SER A 451 7.76 16.03 -9.86
C SER A 451 6.90 16.07 -11.11
N GLY A 452 7.11 17.07 -11.97
CA GLY A 452 6.52 17.11 -13.31
C GLY A 452 7.10 16.06 -14.28
N THR A 453 8.11 15.29 -13.86
CA THR A 453 8.74 14.22 -14.65
C THR A 453 9.09 13.01 -13.78
N THR A 454 8.88 11.81 -14.32
CA THR A 454 9.37 10.56 -13.71
C THR A 454 10.88 10.43 -13.91
N TRP A 455 11.59 10.18 -12.83
CA TRP A 455 13.00 9.84 -12.80
C TRP A 455 13.19 8.31 -12.90
N PRO A 456 14.08 7.80 -13.77
CA PRO A 456 14.43 6.40 -13.78
C PRO A 456 15.30 6.02 -12.56
N ALA A 457 15.35 4.73 -12.25
CA ALA A 457 16.38 4.18 -11.36
C ALA A 457 17.80 4.56 -11.86
N GLY A 458 18.73 4.78 -10.94
CA GLY A 458 20.05 5.35 -11.20
C GLY A 458 20.09 6.88 -11.21
N THR A 459 18.94 7.58 -11.18
CA THR A 459 18.92 9.04 -10.99
C THR A 459 19.45 9.40 -9.61
N VAL A 460 20.32 10.41 -9.54
CA VAL A 460 20.80 10.96 -8.27
C VAL A 460 19.90 12.12 -7.86
N LEU A 461 19.08 11.93 -6.81
CA LEU A 461 18.40 13.04 -6.14
C LEU A 461 19.35 13.69 -5.14
N LYS A 462 19.25 15.01 -4.97
CA LYS A 462 20.10 15.76 -4.04
C LYS A 462 19.30 16.88 -3.38
N LEU A 463 19.27 16.88 -2.06
CA LEU A 463 18.80 18.00 -1.25
C LEU A 463 20.01 18.86 -0.89
N GLN A 464 19.96 20.15 -1.20
CA GLN A 464 21.09 21.07 -1.02
C GLN A 464 20.59 22.38 -0.40
N LYS A 465 21.35 22.93 0.57
CA LYS A 465 21.15 24.29 1.06
C LYS A 465 21.78 25.27 0.07
N ASP A 466 20.96 25.95 -0.73
CA ASP A 466 21.39 27.04 -1.63
C ASP A 466 21.59 28.37 -0.87
N ALA A 467 21.73 29.47 -1.61
CA ALA A 467 21.82 30.82 -1.06
C ALA A 467 20.44 31.43 -0.70
N ALA A 468 19.36 30.91 -1.28
CA ALA A 468 17.97 31.29 -0.94
C ALA A 468 17.42 30.49 0.26
N ASP A 469 18.10 29.40 0.63
CA ASP A 469 17.65 28.45 1.65
C ASP A 469 18.09 28.98 3.02
N THR A 470 17.22 29.73 3.68
CA THR A 470 17.57 30.64 4.78
C THR A 470 17.69 30.03 6.18
N ALA A 471 17.22 28.80 6.44
CA ALA A 471 17.29 28.21 7.79
C ALA A 471 18.75 28.08 8.28
N SER A 472 19.02 28.34 9.57
CA SER A 472 20.39 28.27 10.11
C SER A 472 20.96 26.85 10.11
N SER A 473 20.09 25.84 10.08
CA SER A 473 20.40 24.47 9.68
C SER A 473 19.20 23.81 9.02
N TYR A 474 19.46 22.78 8.22
CA TYR A 474 18.46 21.78 7.80
C TYR A 474 19.00 20.42 8.24
N THR A 475 18.25 19.68 9.05
CA THR A 475 18.56 18.28 9.35
C THR A 475 17.64 17.41 8.49
N ILE A 476 18.20 16.42 7.80
CA ILE A 476 17.50 15.48 6.93
C ILE A 476 17.70 14.09 7.52
N ASP A 477 16.62 13.37 7.80
CA ASP A 477 16.63 12.03 8.37
C ASP A 477 16.46 10.96 7.30
N THR A 478 15.31 10.97 6.62
CA THR A 478 14.99 10.06 5.51
C THR A 478 14.47 10.82 4.31
N VAL A 479 14.58 10.18 3.14
CA VAL A 479 13.82 10.53 1.94
C VAL A 479 13.10 9.28 1.46
N ASP A 480 11.78 9.36 1.29
CA ASP A 480 11.00 8.32 0.63
C ASP A 480 10.76 8.72 -0.82
N THR A 481 10.83 7.76 -1.75
CA THR A 481 10.53 7.99 -3.16
C THR A 481 9.67 6.89 -3.75
N GLU A 482 8.64 7.24 -4.49
CA GLU A 482 7.75 6.29 -5.19
C GLU A 482 7.38 6.77 -6.60
N LEU A 483 6.82 5.85 -7.38
CA LEU A 483 6.17 6.14 -8.65
C LEU A 483 4.66 6.24 -8.40
N VAL A 484 4.20 7.46 -8.11
CA VAL A 484 2.79 7.80 -7.91
C VAL A 484 2.04 7.62 -9.23
N ASP A 485 0.99 6.79 -9.20
CA ASP A 485 0.06 6.60 -10.33
C ASP A 485 -0.67 7.91 -10.68
N ALA A 486 -1.14 8.03 -11.92
CA ALA A 486 -1.95 9.18 -12.33
C ALA A 486 -3.29 9.23 -11.58
N ALA A 487 -3.77 10.44 -11.30
CA ALA A 487 -5.01 10.70 -10.56
C ALA A 487 -6.17 9.81 -11.02
N TYR A 488 -6.72 9.03 -10.09
CA TYR A 488 -7.70 7.99 -10.40
C TYR A 488 -8.99 8.57 -11.00
N PRO A 489 -9.66 7.87 -11.94
CA PRO A 489 -10.96 8.29 -12.46
C PRO A 489 -12.09 7.98 -11.46
N MET A 490 -13.17 8.76 -11.50
CA MET A 490 -14.36 8.53 -10.67
C MET A 490 -14.96 7.14 -10.95
N PRO A 491 -15.08 6.24 -9.95
CA PRO A 491 -15.65 4.92 -10.16
C PRO A 491 -17.19 4.96 -10.29
N ALA A 492 -17.74 3.90 -10.87
CA ALA A 492 -19.18 3.73 -11.01
C ALA A 492 -19.88 3.71 -9.62
N GLY A 493 -21.07 4.31 -9.55
CA GLY A 493 -21.84 4.44 -8.31
C GLY A 493 -21.53 5.72 -7.50
N TYR A 494 -20.54 6.51 -7.88
CA TYR A 494 -20.23 7.78 -7.23
C TYR A 494 -20.83 8.99 -7.96
N VAL A 495 -20.96 10.12 -7.27
CA VAL A 495 -21.27 11.45 -7.83
C VAL A 495 -20.20 12.46 -7.40
N PRO A 496 -19.79 13.41 -8.25
CA PRO A 496 -18.71 14.33 -7.93
C PRO A 496 -19.17 15.46 -7.01
N VAL A 497 -18.31 15.86 -6.07
CA VAL A 497 -18.58 16.93 -5.10
C VAL A 497 -18.85 18.30 -5.76
N THR A 498 -18.42 18.48 -7.01
CA THR A 498 -18.73 19.64 -7.85
C THR A 498 -20.22 19.84 -8.11
N ASP A 499 -21.01 18.75 -8.15
CA ASP A 499 -22.47 18.83 -8.34
C ASP A 499 -23.18 19.47 -7.13
N TYR A 500 -22.47 19.54 -5.99
CA TYR A 500 -22.91 20.17 -4.75
C TYR A 500 -22.25 21.55 -4.53
N GLY A 501 -21.63 22.12 -5.58
CA GLY A 501 -21.05 23.48 -5.57
C GLY A 501 -19.66 23.59 -4.97
N VAL A 502 -19.01 22.48 -4.62
CA VAL A 502 -17.64 22.47 -4.08
C VAL A 502 -16.63 22.52 -5.23
N THR A 503 -15.76 23.54 -5.21
CA THR A 503 -14.74 23.75 -6.26
C THR A 503 -13.35 23.29 -5.77
N PRO A 504 -12.66 22.38 -6.49
CA PRO A 504 -11.30 21.97 -6.13
C PRO A 504 -10.32 23.14 -6.16
N ASN A 505 -9.35 23.15 -5.24
CA ASN A 505 -8.35 24.20 -5.06
C ASN A 505 -8.92 25.59 -4.68
N SER A 506 -10.17 25.64 -4.23
CA SER A 506 -10.76 26.86 -3.67
C SER A 506 -10.25 27.15 -2.26
N SER A 507 -9.99 28.42 -1.94
CA SER A 507 -9.75 28.88 -0.57
C SER A 507 -11.03 29.13 0.23
N ALA A 508 -12.22 28.95 -0.38
CA ALA A 508 -13.49 29.02 0.33
C ALA A 508 -13.75 27.73 1.12
N ASP A 509 -14.30 27.87 2.33
CA ASP A 509 -14.71 26.74 3.16
C ASP A 509 -15.80 25.89 2.50
N ALA A 510 -15.55 24.60 2.39
CA ALA A 510 -16.44 23.60 1.81
C ALA A 510 -17.25 22.80 2.85
N THR A 511 -16.96 22.93 4.17
CA THR A 511 -17.53 22.08 5.23
C THR A 511 -19.05 21.94 5.14
N SER A 512 -19.78 23.06 4.99
CA SER A 512 -21.26 23.03 4.93
C SER A 512 -21.81 22.36 3.67
N ALA A 513 -21.14 22.55 2.52
CA ALA A 513 -21.55 21.96 1.25
C ALA A 513 -21.25 20.46 1.18
N ILE A 514 -20.08 20.04 1.67
CA ILE A 514 -19.70 18.62 1.77
C ILE A 514 -20.66 17.87 2.73
N ASN A 515 -20.93 18.42 3.93
CA ASN A 515 -21.89 17.82 4.86
C ASN A 515 -23.29 17.68 4.23
N SER A 516 -23.74 18.68 3.45
CA SER A 516 -25.02 18.63 2.73
C SER A 516 -25.04 17.54 1.65
N ALA A 517 -23.93 17.35 0.92
CA ALA A 517 -23.78 16.30 -0.08
C ALA A 517 -23.83 14.90 0.54
N LEU A 518 -23.11 14.68 1.64
CA LEU A 518 -23.07 13.40 2.36
C LEU A 518 -24.43 13.06 2.97
N SER A 519 -25.11 14.03 3.56
CA SER A 519 -26.48 13.87 4.07
C SER A 519 -27.47 13.46 2.96
N ALA A 520 -27.32 14.02 1.75
CA ALA A 520 -28.14 13.67 0.59
C ALA A 520 -27.81 12.30 -0.05
N LEU A 521 -26.67 11.70 0.28
CA LEU A 521 -26.21 10.41 -0.26
C LEU A 521 -26.30 9.25 0.75
N SER A 522 -26.43 9.56 2.04
CA SER A 522 -26.59 8.59 3.14
C SER A 522 -27.63 7.51 2.81
N GLY A 523 -27.21 6.24 2.88
CA GLY A 523 -28.06 5.08 2.61
C GLY A 523 -28.58 4.92 1.18
N THR A 524 -28.23 5.81 0.24
CA THR A 524 -28.68 5.72 -1.18
C THR A 524 -27.94 4.65 -1.99
N GLY A 525 -26.88 4.06 -1.45
CA GLY A 525 -25.97 3.17 -2.17
C GLY A 525 -25.00 3.89 -3.11
N LYS A 526 -24.96 5.23 -3.10
CA LYS A 526 -24.00 6.04 -3.85
C LYS A 526 -22.90 6.61 -2.96
N GLY A 527 -21.73 6.83 -3.55
CA GLY A 527 -20.61 7.52 -2.91
C GLY A 527 -20.45 8.98 -3.37
N LEU A 528 -19.76 9.78 -2.55
CA LEU A 528 -19.30 11.12 -2.90
C LEU A 528 -17.85 11.06 -3.39
N TRP A 529 -17.61 11.59 -4.58
CA TRP A 529 -16.29 11.61 -5.22
C TRP A 529 -15.65 13.00 -5.16
N PHE A 530 -14.39 13.04 -4.77
CA PHE A 530 -13.56 14.24 -4.77
C PHE A 530 -12.53 14.14 -5.90
N PRO A 531 -12.64 14.96 -6.97
CA PRO A 531 -11.58 15.12 -7.95
C PRO A 531 -10.25 15.55 -7.33
N ALA A 532 -9.17 15.49 -8.11
CA ALA A 532 -7.87 16.01 -7.70
C ALA A 532 -7.93 17.50 -7.33
N GLY A 533 -7.29 17.87 -6.22
CA GLY A 533 -7.20 19.22 -5.66
C GLY A 533 -7.32 19.26 -4.14
N THR A 534 -7.02 20.42 -3.57
CA THR A 534 -7.20 20.72 -2.14
C THR A 534 -8.59 21.28 -1.87
N TYR A 535 -9.21 20.87 -0.77
CA TYR A 535 -10.51 21.34 -0.31
C TYR A 535 -10.38 21.85 1.12
N THR A 536 -10.61 23.15 1.33
CA THR A 536 -10.56 23.78 2.66
C THR A 536 -11.80 23.42 3.47
N VAL A 537 -11.62 22.98 4.71
CA VAL A 537 -12.71 22.63 5.65
C VAL A 537 -12.50 23.32 7.01
N SER A 538 -13.51 24.06 7.48
CA SER A 538 -13.48 24.78 8.77
C SER A 538 -13.94 23.94 9.97
N GLY A 539 -14.38 22.71 9.74
CA GLY A 539 -14.79 21.78 10.79
C GLY A 539 -15.27 20.43 10.26
N ARG A 540 -15.57 19.51 11.19
CA ARG A 540 -15.96 18.09 10.96
C ARG A 540 -16.87 17.85 9.75
N ILE A 541 -16.52 16.81 9.01
CA ILE A 541 -17.27 16.27 7.86
C ILE A 541 -17.96 14.97 8.28
N ASN A 542 -19.29 14.97 8.39
CA ASN A 542 -20.05 13.88 8.99
C ASN A 542 -20.42 12.81 7.95
N LEU A 543 -20.14 11.55 8.28
CA LEU A 543 -20.40 10.36 7.46
C LEU A 543 -21.46 9.50 8.17
N ALA A 544 -22.47 9.05 7.41
CA ALA A 544 -23.53 8.18 7.90
C ALA A 544 -23.94 7.20 6.80
N ASN A 545 -23.55 5.92 6.91
CA ASN A 545 -23.86 4.88 5.93
C ASN A 545 -23.59 5.31 4.46
N VAL A 546 -22.40 5.85 4.20
CA VAL A 546 -22.03 6.51 2.93
C VAL A 546 -20.56 6.27 2.56
N SER A 547 -20.24 6.31 1.28
CA SER A 547 -18.86 6.21 0.77
C SER A 547 -18.29 7.57 0.38
N VAL A 548 -17.03 7.83 0.71
CA VAL A 548 -16.21 8.97 0.26
C VAL A 548 -14.95 8.43 -0.43
N ARG A 549 -14.58 9.03 -1.55
CA ARG A 549 -13.36 8.66 -2.28
C ARG A 549 -12.71 9.85 -2.99
N GLY A 550 -11.40 9.95 -2.93
CA GLY A 550 -10.59 10.91 -3.70
C GLY A 550 -9.95 10.32 -4.96
N ALA A 551 -9.12 11.12 -5.62
CA ALA A 551 -8.38 10.73 -6.83
C ALA A 551 -7.02 10.05 -6.55
N GLY A 552 -6.80 9.58 -5.32
CA GLY A 552 -5.52 9.09 -4.78
C GLY A 552 -4.99 10.04 -3.71
N GLU A 553 -4.31 9.50 -2.70
CA GLU A 553 -3.83 10.25 -1.54
C GLU A 553 -2.95 11.47 -1.90
N TRP A 554 -2.14 11.35 -2.95
CA TRP A 554 -1.28 12.40 -3.52
C TRP A 554 -2.04 13.47 -4.32
N TRP A 555 -3.29 13.20 -4.70
CA TRP A 555 -4.05 14.02 -5.65
C TRP A 555 -5.22 14.76 -4.99
N THR A 556 -5.83 14.21 -3.94
CA THR A 556 -6.98 14.80 -3.24
C THR A 556 -6.66 15.06 -1.78
N THR A 557 -6.80 16.32 -1.33
CA THR A 557 -6.53 16.71 0.06
C THR A 557 -7.73 17.40 0.67
N LEU A 558 -8.33 16.83 1.71
CA LEU A 558 -9.19 17.55 2.64
C LEU A 558 -8.28 18.25 3.66
N ARG A 559 -8.25 19.59 3.68
CA ARG A 559 -7.33 20.36 4.53
C ARG A 559 -8.10 21.19 5.55
N SER A 560 -7.84 20.95 6.83
CA SER A 560 -8.35 21.75 7.93
C SER A 560 -7.88 23.20 7.86
N THR A 561 -8.71 24.13 8.31
CA THR A 561 -8.29 25.47 8.77
C THR A 561 -8.86 25.77 10.15
N ALA A 562 -9.16 24.72 10.92
CA ALA A 562 -9.52 24.80 12.33
C ALA A 562 -8.25 24.57 13.16
N GLU A 563 -7.39 25.59 13.24
CA GLU A 563 -6.11 25.49 13.96
C GLU A 563 -6.35 25.09 15.42
N ASN A 564 -5.73 23.98 15.83
CA ASN A 564 -5.93 23.34 17.14
C ASN A 564 -7.43 23.07 17.50
N GLY A 565 -8.29 22.88 16.49
CA GLY A 565 -9.75 22.67 16.63
C GLY A 565 -10.28 21.45 15.85
N SER A 566 -11.61 21.23 15.91
CA SER A 566 -12.30 20.02 15.43
C SER A 566 -12.37 19.87 13.90
N GLY A 567 -11.27 19.42 13.27
CA GLY A 567 -11.22 19.05 11.85
C GLY A 567 -11.77 17.64 11.54
N GLY A 568 -11.34 17.07 10.41
CA GLY A 568 -11.44 15.63 10.11
C GLY A 568 -12.78 15.11 9.57
N LEU A 569 -12.78 13.80 9.28
CA LEU A 569 -13.94 13.00 8.90
C LEU A 569 -14.54 12.31 10.15
N TYR A 570 -15.85 12.41 10.35
CA TYR A 570 -16.53 11.85 11.53
C TYR A 570 -17.61 10.82 11.16
N ALA A 571 -17.37 9.55 11.47
CA ALA A 571 -18.30 8.45 11.27
C ALA A 571 -19.38 8.43 12.38
N THR A 572 -20.55 8.96 12.04
CA THR A 572 -21.74 8.97 12.92
C THR A 572 -22.51 7.65 12.91
N GLY A 573 -22.02 6.63 12.19
CA GLY A 573 -22.53 5.26 12.19
C GLY A 573 -22.82 4.68 10.80
N GLY A 574 -23.17 3.38 10.77
CA GLY A 574 -23.45 2.61 9.56
C GLY A 574 -22.20 2.17 8.80
N ARG A 575 -22.40 1.51 7.65
CA ARG A 575 -21.30 1.03 6.79
C ARG A 575 -20.73 2.21 6.01
N ASN A 576 -19.56 2.69 6.40
CA ASN A 576 -18.89 3.80 5.73
C ASN A 576 -17.66 3.31 4.96
N LEU A 577 -17.34 3.99 3.85
CA LEU A 577 -16.09 3.79 3.13
C LEU A 577 -15.37 5.14 3.01
N ILE A 578 -14.07 5.18 3.31
CA ILE A 578 -13.21 6.34 3.13
C ILE A 578 -11.98 5.86 2.34
N ALA A 579 -11.69 6.45 1.18
CA ALA A 579 -10.54 6.01 0.40
C ALA A 579 -9.87 7.06 -0.49
N ASP A 580 -8.65 6.76 -0.92
CA ASP A 580 -7.92 7.43 -1.99
C ASP A 580 -7.71 8.94 -1.76
N LEU A 581 -7.40 9.39 -0.53
CA LEU A 581 -7.29 10.81 -0.19
C LEU A 581 -6.34 11.11 0.98
N THR A 582 -5.87 12.35 1.09
CA THR A 582 -5.29 12.88 2.34
C THR A 582 -6.35 13.59 3.17
N VAL A 583 -6.35 13.38 4.49
CA VAL A 583 -6.83 14.35 5.48
C VAL A 583 -5.62 15.06 6.10
N SER A 584 -5.47 16.34 5.79
CA SER A 584 -4.43 17.23 6.34
C SER A 584 -5.05 18.08 7.45
N GLY A 585 -4.47 17.98 8.65
CA GLY A 585 -4.91 18.66 9.85
C GLY A 585 -4.40 20.10 9.94
N ASP A 586 -4.47 20.64 11.16
CA ASP A 586 -3.98 21.97 11.52
C ASP A 586 -3.74 22.04 13.05
N GLN A 587 -3.36 20.91 13.68
CA GLN A 587 -2.92 20.91 15.08
C GLN A 587 -1.44 21.32 15.14
N THR A 588 -1.01 21.89 16.26
CA THR A 588 0.40 22.23 16.52
C THR A 588 0.90 21.71 17.88
N PHE A 589 0.04 21.00 18.61
CA PHE A 589 0.34 20.28 19.86
C PHE A 589 -0.81 19.30 20.17
N ARG A 590 -0.71 18.54 21.27
CA ARG A 590 -1.74 17.57 21.71
C ARG A 590 -2.96 18.26 22.35
N ASN A 591 -3.82 18.90 21.55
CA ASN A 591 -5.05 19.50 22.08
C ASN A 591 -6.15 18.44 22.34
N ASN A 592 -6.21 17.93 23.56
CA ASN A 592 -7.20 16.92 23.96
C ASN A 592 -8.66 17.43 23.99
N ASP A 593 -8.91 18.73 24.22
CA ASP A 593 -10.26 19.31 24.28
C ASP A 593 -10.96 19.43 22.91
N SER A 594 -10.22 19.23 21.81
CA SER A 594 -10.62 19.64 20.47
C SER A 594 -11.35 18.58 19.63
N GLY A 595 -11.25 17.28 19.98
CA GLY A 595 -11.78 16.19 19.14
C GLY A 595 -11.26 16.24 17.70
N ALA A 596 -9.94 16.33 17.53
CA ALA A 596 -9.29 16.64 16.26
C ALA A 596 -8.45 15.49 15.67
N ALA A 597 -9.01 14.28 15.60
CA ALA A 597 -8.43 13.22 14.78
C ALA A 597 -8.67 13.47 13.27
N ALA A 598 -7.87 12.85 12.40
CA ALA A 598 -8.10 12.91 10.95
C ALA A 598 -9.36 12.13 10.55
N ILE A 599 -9.55 10.96 11.15
CA ILE A 599 -10.78 10.16 11.09
C ILE A 599 -11.18 9.78 12.51
N GLU A 600 -12.45 9.96 12.87
CA GLU A 600 -13.00 9.58 14.17
C GLU A 600 -14.38 8.93 14.00
N GLY A 601 -14.79 8.04 14.90
CA GLY A 601 -16.20 7.67 15.06
C GLY A 601 -16.49 6.16 15.02
N THR A 602 -17.77 5.81 14.99
CA THR A 602 -18.26 4.42 15.07
C THR A 602 -18.44 3.82 13.68
N PHE A 603 -17.83 2.65 13.49
CA PHE A 603 -17.88 1.87 12.26
C PHE A 603 -18.64 0.55 12.47
N THR A 604 -19.25 0.02 11.42
CA THR A 604 -20.01 -1.25 11.46
C THR A 604 -19.54 -2.22 10.37
N SER A 605 -19.71 -3.52 10.60
CA SER A 605 -19.17 -4.62 9.79
C SER A 605 -19.09 -4.35 8.28
N GLY A 606 -17.88 -4.34 7.76
CA GLY A 606 -17.56 -4.10 6.36
C GLY A 606 -17.38 -2.62 6.02
N SER A 607 -17.22 -1.75 7.02
CA SER A 607 -16.70 -0.41 6.82
C SER A 607 -15.22 -0.49 6.44
N LEU A 608 -14.76 0.40 5.55
CA LEU A 608 -13.41 0.35 4.99
C LEU A 608 -12.74 1.72 5.01
N ILE A 609 -11.49 1.78 5.46
CA ILE A 609 -10.56 2.89 5.25
C ILE A 609 -9.38 2.36 4.45
N PHE A 610 -9.12 2.90 3.24
CA PHE A 610 -8.11 2.36 2.31
C PHE A 610 -7.39 3.43 1.47
N ASP A 611 -6.06 3.37 1.34
CA ASP A 611 -5.28 4.33 0.53
C ASP A 611 -5.51 5.78 1.06
N VAL A 612 -5.27 5.98 2.36
CA VAL A 612 -5.56 7.24 3.08
C VAL A 612 -4.34 7.76 3.84
N TRP A 613 -3.93 8.98 3.50
CA TRP A 613 -2.92 9.75 4.21
C TRP A 613 -3.55 10.61 5.31
N MET A 614 -2.93 10.66 6.48
CA MET A 614 -3.37 11.45 7.65
C MET A 614 -2.16 12.17 8.25
N GLU A 615 -2.18 13.50 8.26
CA GLU A 615 -1.06 14.36 8.68
C GLU A 615 -1.53 15.52 9.57
N HIS A 616 -0.72 15.94 10.56
CA HIS A 616 -0.92 17.16 11.37
C HIS A 616 -2.23 17.22 12.19
N THR A 617 -2.71 16.07 12.64
CA THR A 617 -3.90 15.91 13.50
C THR A 617 -3.55 15.44 14.91
N LYS A 618 -4.51 15.47 15.86
CA LYS A 618 -4.27 14.97 17.22
C LYS A 618 -3.97 13.47 17.19
N VAL A 619 -4.77 12.75 16.41
CA VAL A 619 -4.68 11.31 16.16
C VAL A 619 -4.91 11.09 14.66
N GLY A 620 -4.36 10.02 14.08
CA GLY A 620 -4.75 9.60 12.72
C GLY A 620 -6.20 9.10 12.71
N LEU A 621 -6.39 7.84 13.13
CA LEU A 621 -7.71 7.21 13.25
C LEU A 621 -8.08 6.97 14.71
N TRP A 622 -9.20 7.53 15.18
CA TRP A 622 -9.81 7.21 16.48
C TRP A 622 -11.11 6.42 16.26
N ALA A 623 -10.98 5.10 16.24
CA ALA A 623 -12.11 4.19 16.07
C ALA A 623 -12.87 4.04 17.39
N VAL A 624 -14.04 4.68 17.47
CA VAL A 624 -14.97 4.60 18.61
C VAL A 624 -15.69 3.24 18.55
N PRO A 625 -16.02 2.60 19.69
CA PRO A 625 -16.77 1.35 19.80
C PRO A 625 -17.69 1.03 18.61
N GLY A 626 -17.36 -0.08 17.93
CA GLY A 626 -17.94 -0.51 16.66
C GLY A 626 -17.54 -1.94 16.31
N THR A 627 -17.92 -2.43 15.13
CA THR A 627 -17.62 -3.81 14.72
C THR A 627 -17.08 -3.89 13.30
N GLY A 628 -16.14 -4.81 13.06
CA GLY A 628 -15.71 -5.20 11.71
C GLY A 628 -15.29 -4.03 10.82
N LEU A 629 -14.44 -3.15 11.34
CA LEU A 629 -13.75 -2.12 10.56
C LEU A 629 -12.50 -2.72 9.90
N ASP A 630 -12.37 -2.50 8.60
CA ASP A 630 -11.19 -2.82 7.80
C ASP A 630 -10.41 -1.52 7.57
N ALA A 631 -9.17 -1.42 8.04
CA ALA A 631 -8.35 -0.20 7.95
C ALA A 631 -6.96 -0.54 7.38
N VAL A 632 -6.80 -0.37 6.07
CA VAL A 632 -5.72 -1.00 5.30
C VAL A 632 -4.94 0.00 4.45
N GLY A 633 -3.61 -0.08 4.41
CA GLY A 633 -2.79 0.80 3.58
C GLY A 633 -2.89 2.28 3.96
N LEU A 634 -2.94 2.58 5.25
CA LEU A 634 -2.93 3.94 5.78
C LEU A 634 -1.50 4.51 5.74
N ARG A 635 -1.39 5.85 5.62
CA ARG A 635 -0.15 6.59 5.93
C ARG A 635 -0.45 7.61 7.03
N VAL A 636 -0.02 7.36 8.26
CA VAL A 636 -0.15 8.32 9.36
C VAL A 636 1.22 8.94 9.64
N ARG A 637 1.30 10.27 9.56
CA ARG A 637 2.51 11.07 9.74
C ARG A 637 2.26 12.21 10.71
N ASP A 638 3.25 12.55 11.54
CA ASP A 638 3.32 13.84 12.24
C ASP A 638 2.03 14.19 13.01
N VAL A 639 1.59 13.28 13.89
CA VAL A 639 0.38 13.42 14.73
C VAL A 639 0.74 13.51 16.22
N PHE A 640 0.00 14.32 16.97
CA PHE A 640 0.38 14.74 18.33
C PHE A 640 0.00 13.78 19.46
N ALA A 641 -0.58 12.63 19.12
CA ALA A 641 -0.86 11.50 19.99
C ALA A 641 -0.83 10.22 19.13
N ASP A 642 -1.80 9.32 19.33
CA ASP A 642 -1.90 8.00 18.71
C ASP A 642 -1.90 8.06 17.18
N GLY A 643 -1.27 7.08 16.52
CA GLY A 643 -1.42 6.89 15.08
C GLY A 643 -2.79 6.33 14.72
N VAL A 644 -3.12 5.17 15.28
CA VAL A 644 -4.43 4.52 15.19
C VAL A 644 -4.86 4.02 16.57
N HIS A 645 -5.97 4.53 17.10
CA HIS A 645 -6.53 4.12 18.39
C HIS A 645 -7.84 3.34 18.17
N VAL A 646 -7.88 2.09 18.63
CA VAL A 646 -9.08 1.23 18.65
C VAL A 646 -9.62 1.19 20.07
N HIS A 647 -10.69 1.95 20.29
CA HIS A 647 -11.25 2.22 21.62
C HIS A 647 -12.11 1.05 22.14
N GLY A 648 -12.19 0.91 23.46
CA GLY A 648 -12.93 -0.12 24.16
C GLY A 648 -14.40 -0.21 23.76
N GLY A 649 -14.89 -1.46 23.65
CA GLY A 649 -16.18 -1.81 23.05
C GLY A 649 -16.12 -2.05 21.55
N SER A 650 -14.93 -2.08 20.94
CA SER A 650 -14.71 -2.43 19.53
C SER A 650 -14.45 -3.94 19.35
N SER A 651 -14.93 -4.54 18.25
CA SER A 651 -14.56 -5.92 17.92
C SER A 651 -14.36 -6.24 16.43
N GLY A 652 -13.46 -7.17 16.15
CA GLY A 652 -13.13 -7.62 14.78
C GLY A 652 -12.56 -6.52 13.88
N THR A 653 -11.96 -5.47 14.47
CA THR A 653 -11.28 -4.40 13.72
C THR A 653 -9.90 -4.87 13.31
N ARG A 654 -9.48 -4.56 12.07
CA ARG A 654 -8.14 -4.86 11.58
C ARG A 654 -7.44 -3.59 11.09
N VAL A 655 -6.16 -3.47 11.46
CA VAL A 655 -5.25 -2.39 11.04
C VAL A 655 -4.08 -3.06 10.32
N GLU A 656 -4.07 -3.00 8.99
CA GLU A 656 -3.20 -3.84 8.16
C GLU A 656 -2.48 -3.08 7.02
N GLN A 657 -1.32 -3.61 6.56
CA GLN A 657 -0.50 -3.06 5.46
C GLN A 657 -0.17 -1.55 5.56
N SER A 658 -0.20 -0.96 6.76
CA SER A 658 -0.14 0.49 6.95
C SER A 658 1.24 0.99 7.39
N SER A 659 1.54 2.26 7.12
CA SER A 659 2.73 2.94 7.63
C SER A 659 2.36 4.04 8.61
N VAL A 660 2.96 4.02 9.79
CA VAL A 660 2.79 5.05 10.82
C VAL A 660 4.17 5.55 11.23
N ARG A 661 4.41 6.87 11.18
CA ARG A 661 5.70 7.47 11.54
C ARG A 661 5.52 8.78 12.30
N ASN A 662 6.41 9.05 13.27
CA ASN A 662 6.47 10.33 14.01
C ASN A 662 5.19 10.65 14.81
N THR A 663 4.73 9.72 15.66
CA THR A 663 3.56 9.90 16.53
C THR A 663 3.95 10.47 17.91
N GLY A 664 3.03 11.23 18.53
CA GLY A 664 3.19 11.78 19.88
C GLY A 664 2.70 10.85 21.01
N ASP A 665 2.18 9.68 20.65
CA ASP A 665 1.82 8.56 21.54
C ASP A 665 1.89 7.25 20.71
N ASP A 666 1.28 6.16 21.19
CA ASP A 666 1.26 4.84 20.54
C ASP A 666 1.01 4.88 19.01
N THR A 667 1.86 4.22 18.21
CA THR A 667 1.61 4.17 16.75
C THR A 667 0.32 3.42 16.41
N VAL A 668 0.01 2.36 17.17
CA VAL A 668 -1.31 1.69 17.17
C VAL A 668 -1.67 1.27 18.61
N ALA A 669 -2.85 1.64 19.08
CA ALA A 669 -3.38 1.25 20.40
C ALA A 669 -4.65 0.39 20.28
N LEU A 670 -4.71 -0.69 21.05
CA LEU A 670 -5.91 -1.46 21.37
C LEU A 670 -6.22 -1.23 22.86
N ASP A 671 -7.12 -0.30 23.18
CA ASP A 671 -7.38 0.10 24.58
C ASP A 671 -8.76 -0.35 25.07
N THR A 672 -8.84 -0.93 26.27
CA THR A 672 -10.10 -1.35 26.89
C THR A 672 -10.73 -0.30 27.81
N GLU A 673 -10.28 0.96 27.77
CA GLU A 673 -11.06 2.06 28.36
C GLU A 673 -12.49 2.10 27.76
N GLY A 674 -13.50 2.08 28.64
CA GLY A 674 -14.91 2.11 28.25
C GLY A 674 -15.52 0.77 27.81
N GLY A 675 -14.74 -0.29 27.54
CA GLY A 675 -15.27 -1.62 27.17
C GLY A 675 -14.21 -2.59 26.65
N ASP A 676 -14.55 -3.87 26.49
CA ASP A 676 -13.62 -4.88 25.96
C ASP A 676 -13.26 -4.61 24.50
N VAL A 677 -12.00 -4.85 24.10
CA VAL A 677 -11.57 -4.88 22.70
C VAL A 677 -11.37 -6.34 22.31
N ALA A 678 -12.17 -6.83 21.37
CA ALA A 678 -12.30 -8.25 21.10
C ALA A 678 -11.97 -8.64 19.64
N ASP A 679 -11.22 -9.71 19.44
CA ASP A 679 -10.89 -10.31 18.14
C ASP A 679 -10.23 -9.33 17.13
N CYS A 680 -9.55 -8.28 17.61
CA CYS A 680 -8.92 -7.27 16.75
C CYS A 680 -7.52 -7.71 16.27
N THR A 681 -7.13 -7.27 15.07
CA THR A 681 -5.81 -7.58 14.46
C THR A 681 -5.03 -6.30 14.18
N VAL A 682 -3.74 -6.28 14.58
CA VAL A 682 -2.76 -5.28 14.12
C VAL A 682 -1.66 -6.04 13.39
N ALA A 683 -1.62 -5.96 12.06
CA ALA A 683 -0.74 -6.84 11.29
C ALA A 683 -0.10 -6.25 10.05
N ASP A 684 1.06 -6.80 9.66
CA ASP A 684 1.75 -6.42 8.42
C ASP A 684 1.99 -4.89 8.32
N ASN A 685 2.20 -4.18 9.44
CA ASN A 685 2.40 -2.72 9.45
C ASN A 685 3.87 -2.32 9.63
N THR A 686 4.25 -1.17 9.09
CA THR A 686 5.56 -0.53 9.30
C THR A 686 5.42 0.68 10.22
N LEU A 687 5.85 0.53 11.47
CA LEU A 687 5.60 1.43 12.58
C LEU A 687 6.93 2.04 13.06
N GLN A 688 7.13 3.35 12.89
CA GLN A 688 8.45 3.99 12.96
C GLN A 688 8.48 5.21 13.89
N SER A 689 9.44 5.25 14.80
CA SER A 689 9.77 6.45 15.60
C SER A 689 8.58 7.14 16.31
N PRO A 690 7.76 6.44 17.11
CA PRO A 690 6.93 7.12 18.10
C PRO A 690 7.83 7.90 19.06
N ILE A 691 7.56 9.19 19.23
CA ILE A 691 8.35 10.10 20.06
C ILE A 691 8.11 9.81 21.55
N GLN A 692 6.92 9.34 21.90
CA GLN A 692 6.53 8.90 23.24
C GLN A 692 5.71 7.61 23.12
N ALA A 693 5.65 6.85 24.21
CA ALA A 693 4.93 5.57 24.29
C ALA A 693 5.43 4.56 23.24
N ASN A 694 4.54 3.72 22.71
CA ASN A 694 4.91 2.42 22.13
C ASN A 694 4.77 2.37 20.59
N GLY A 695 5.31 1.30 19.99
CA GLY A 695 4.87 0.87 18.67
C GLY A 695 3.41 0.41 18.73
N VAL A 696 3.18 -0.77 19.30
CA VAL A 696 1.81 -1.27 19.56
C VAL A 696 1.52 -1.35 21.05
N GLY A 697 0.47 -0.68 21.51
CA GLY A 697 -0.09 -0.81 22.86
C GLY A 697 -1.31 -1.74 22.87
N VAL A 698 -1.34 -2.71 23.78
CA VAL A 698 -2.48 -3.63 24.00
C VAL A 698 -2.86 -3.61 25.49
N TYR A 699 -3.91 -2.87 25.82
CA TYR A 699 -4.31 -2.56 27.20
C TYR A 699 -5.49 -3.42 27.68
N GLY A 700 -5.30 -4.74 27.61
CA GLY A 700 -6.30 -5.76 27.93
C GLY A 700 -6.95 -6.37 26.68
N GLY A 701 -8.18 -6.87 26.85
CA GLY A 701 -9.01 -7.36 25.74
C GLY A 701 -9.19 -8.87 25.68
N SER A 702 -9.69 -9.35 24.55
CA SER A 702 -9.89 -10.78 24.28
C SER A 702 -9.64 -11.12 22.79
N GLY A 703 -8.95 -12.22 22.48
CA GLY A 703 -8.74 -12.66 21.08
C GLY A 703 -7.79 -11.79 20.23
N ASN A 704 -7.22 -10.72 20.79
CA ASN A 704 -6.43 -9.75 20.04
C ASN A 704 -5.09 -10.33 19.54
N THR A 705 -4.71 -9.98 18.31
CA THR A 705 -3.50 -10.48 17.64
C THR A 705 -2.66 -9.33 17.08
N VAL A 706 -1.37 -9.30 17.43
CA VAL A 706 -0.35 -8.39 16.88
C VAL A 706 0.67 -9.25 16.12
N ARG A 707 0.60 -9.29 14.78
CA ARG A 707 1.39 -10.22 13.96
C ARG A 707 2.18 -9.55 12.83
N ASP A 708 3.33 -10.10 12.46
CA ASP A 708 4.06 -9.74 11.22
C ASP A 708 4.42 -8.23 11.08
N ASN A 709 4.43 -7.43 12.16
CA ASN A 709 4.71 -5.99 12.07
C ASN A 709 6.23 -5.72 12.08
N VAL A 710 6.68 -4.67 11.38
CA VAL A 710 8.02 -4.08 11.55
C VAL A 710 7.90 -2.82 12.39
N ILE A 711 8.44 -2.87 13.60
CA ILE A 711 8.41 -1.75 14.55
C ILE A 711 9.83 -1.29 14.81
N SER A 712 10.11 0.00 14.65
CA SER A 712 11.47 0.51 14.82
C SER A 712 11.59 1.88 15.49
N ASP A 713 12.71 2.07 16.18
CA ASP A 713 13.19 3.36 16.70
C ASP A 713 12.27 4.12 17.69
N THR A 714 11.51 3.41 18.54
CA THR A 714 10.73 3.99 19.67
C THR A 714 11.62 4.89 20.55
N VAL A 715 11.20 6.12 20.85
CA VAL A 715 12.12 7.14 21.39
C VAL A 715 12.14 7.19 22.92
N ALA A 716 11.00 7.37 23.59
CA ALA A 716 10.91 7.57 25.04
C ALA A 716 9.60 7.01 25.62
N PHE A 717 9.58 6.71 26.93
CA PHE A 717 8.37 6.33 27.69
C PHE A 717 7.65 5.03 27.26
N GLY A 718 8.25 4.20 26.39
CA GLY A 718 7.58 2.99 25.90
C GLY A 718 8.45 1.97 25.16
N ALA A 719 7.77 0.93 24.66
CA ALA A 719 8.31 -0.30 24.08
C ALA A 719 8.01 -0.43 22.59
N GLY A 720 8.64 -1.38 21.90
CA GLY A 720 8.20 -1.79 20.56
C GLY A 720 6.77 -2.35 20.59
N ILE A 721 6.50 -3.27 21.51
CA ILE A 721 5.15 -3.75 21.84
C ILE A 721 4.97 -3.72 23.36
N LYS A 722 3.84 -3.19 23.83
CA LYS A 722 3.43 -3.23 25.23
C LYS A 722 2.12 -4.02 25.36
N VAL A 723 2.13 -5.06 26.19
CA VAL A 723 0.94 -5.84 26.55
C VAL A 723 0.70 -5.64 28.04
N SER A 724 -0.43 -5.02 28.41
CA SER A 724 -0.56 -4.41 29.73
C SER A 724 -1.99 -4.40 30.29
N THR A 725 -2.10 -4.28 31.61
CA THR A 725 -3.36 -4.03 32.33
C THR A 725 -3.40 -2.62 32.93
N GLN A 726 -2.81 -1.62 32.27
CA GLN A 726 -2.66 -0.27 32.83
C GLN A 726 -3.94 0.60 32.79
N PHE A 727 -4.73 0.57 31.71
CA PHE A 727 -5.80 1.55 31.47
C PHE A 727 -7.25 1.00 31.50
N GLY A 728 -7.44 -0.33 31.45
CA GLY A 728 -8.78 -0.91 31.30
C GLY A 728 -9.05 -2.20 32.09
N GLY A 729 -9.93 -3.04 31.56
CA GLY A 729 -10.57 -4.16 32.28
C GLY A 729 -9.68 -5.39 32.57
N GLY A 730 -8.44 -5.40 32.07
CA GLY A 730 -7.59 -6.58 32.04
C GLY A 730 -7.87 -7.48 30.83
N PHE A 731 -7.39 -8.72 30.86
CA PHE A 731 -7.56 -9.68 29.76
C PHE A 731 -8.73 -10.63 30.01
N GLY A 732 -9.74 -10.57 29.14
CA GLY A 732 -10.92 -11.44 29.15
C GLY A 732 -10.74 -12.74 28.36
N GLY A 733 -9.79 -12.76 27.42
CA GLY A 733 -9.46 -13.92 26.59
C GLY A 733 -7.97 -13.94 26.20
N PRO A 734 -7.56 -14.85 25.29
CA PRO A 734 -6.16 -14.95 24.88
C PRO A 734 -5.68 -13.70 24.15
N THR A 735 -4.37 -13.52 24.05
CA THR A 735 -3.72 -12.50 23.21
C THR A 735 -2.46 -13.07 22.57
N ALA A 736 -2.17 -12.70 21.33
CA ALA A 736 -1.07 -13.23 20.54
C ALA A 736 -0.15 -12.13 19.99
N VAL A 737 1.17 -12.34 20.10
CA VAL A 737 2.23 -11.48 19.58
C VAL A 737 3.16 -12.35 18.73
N LEU A 738 2.98 -12.33 17.41
CA LEU A 738 3.51 -13.35 16.49
C LEU A 738 4.42 -12.73 15.42
N ASP A 739 5.59 -13.32 15.17
CA ASP A 739 6.41 -13.02 13.97
C ASP A 739 6.76 -11.53 13.75
N ASN A 740 6.75 -10.68 14.79
CA ASN A 740 7.05 -9.25 14.65
C ASN A 740 8.57 -8.98 14.67
N LEU A 741 9.03 -7.99 13.90
CA LEU A 741 10.40 -7.45 13.97
C LEU A 741 10.43 -6.17 14.81
N LEU A 742 11.09 -6.22 15.97
CA LEU A 742 11.27 -5.10 16.89
C LEU A 742 12.72 -4.60 16.81
N LEU A 743 12.96 -3.51 16.09
CA LEU A 743 14.29 -3.04 15.68
C LEU A 743 14.68 -1.73 16.38
N ARG A 744 15.69 -1.79 17.28
CA ARG A 744 16.15 -0.64 18.09
C ARG A 744 15.03 -0.01 18.93
N THR A 745 14.12 -0.84 19.44
CA THR A 745 12.99 -0.44 20.28
C THR A 745 13.27 -0.68 21.78
N GLY A 746 12.31 -0.29 22.62
CA GLY A 746 12.56 -0.02 24.03
C GLY A 746 13.09 1.41 24.21
N SER A 747 13.04 1.94 25.42
CA SER A 747 13.44 3.32 25.74
C SER A 747 13.57 3.52 27.25
N HIS A 748 13.87 4.74 27.70
CA HIS A 748 13.88 5.09 29.12
C HIS A 748 12.57 5.81 29.53
N GLU A 749 12.12 5.58 30.76
CA GLU A 749 10.91 6.15 31.36
C GLU A 749 11.29 7.28 32.34
N TYR A 750 11.34 8.50 31.82
CA TYR A 750 11.88 9.66 32.54
C TYR A 750 11.04 10.15 33.74
N ASN A 751 9.83 9.63 33.97
CA ASN A 751 9.01 10.02 35.13
C ASN A 751 9.38 9.22 36.39
N ASN A 752 9.75 7.94 36.26
CA ASN A 752 10.07 7.05 37.38
C ASN A 752 11.51 6.50 37.36
N ASP A 753 12.36 6.93 36.41
CA ASP A 753 13.81 6.62 36.33
C ASP A 753 14.10 5.11 36.18
N TYR A 754 13.50 4.47 35.16
CA TYR A 754 13.75 3.08 34.81
C TYR A 754 13.74 2.84 33.28
N ASP A 755 14.34 1.73 32.87
CA ASP A 755 14.48 1.33 31.47
C ASP A 755 13.35 0.38 31.04
N ILE A 756 12.82 0.57 29.82
CA ILE A 756 11.74 -0.22 29.21
C ILE A 756 12.28 -1.09 28.07
N GLY A 757 11.83 -2.35 28.03
CA GLY A 757 12.24 -3.33 27.02
C GLY A 757 11.64 -3.12 25.62
N ALA A 758 12.20 -3.81 24.62
CA ALA A 758 11.61 -3.84 23.26
C ALA A 758 10.22 -4.50 23.24
N LEU A 759 9.99 -5.52 24.06
CA LEU A 759 8.68 -6.09 24.39
C LEU A 759 8.44 -5.91 25.89
N TRP A 760 7.28 -5.38 26.28
CA TRP A 760 6.97 -5.01 27.65
C TRP A 760 5.64 -5.62 28.13
N ILE A 761 5.71 -6.53 29.10
CA ILE A 761 4.57 -7.24 29.68
C ILE A 761 4.28 -6.66 31.06
N HIS A 762 3.34 -5.70 31.12
CA HIS A 762 3.23 -4.74 32.21
C HIS A 762 1.90 -4.89 32.98
N ALA A 763 1.92 -5.66 34.08
CA ALA A 763 0.70 -6.05 34.79
C ALA A 763 0.46 -5.13 36.02
N VAL A 764 -0.51 -4.22 35.91
CA VAL A 764 -0.70 -3.08 36.82
C VAL A 764 -1.99 -3.18 37.66
N VAL A 765 -3.17 -2.98 37.07
CA VAL A 765 -4.43 -2.91 37.85
C VAL A 765 -4.98 -4.30 38.15
N SER A 766 -4.74 -5.26 37.24
CA SER A 766 -5.17 -6.65 37.36
C SER A 766 -4.06 -7.62 37.00
N ASP A 767 -4.18 -8.84 37.50
CA ASP A 767 -3.34 -9.98 37.12
C ASP A 767 -3.57 -10.39 35.66
N MET A 768 -2.53 -10.90 35.01
CA MET A 768 -2.57 -11.50 33.67
C MET A 768 -2.59 -13.02 33.82
N THR A 769 -3.72 -13.65 33.46
CA THR A 769 -3.96 -15.09 33.67
C THR A 769 -4.53 -15.82 32.44
N GLN A 770 -5.01 -15.08 31.44
CA GLN A 770 -5.36 -15.62 30.14
C GLN A 770 -4.11 -15.98 29.32
N PRO A 771 -4.21 -16.85 28.30
CA PRO A 771 -3.06 -17.21 27.48
C PRO A 771 -2.47 -15.99 26.79
N LEU A 772 -1.19 -15.72 27.01
CA LEU A 772 -0.42 -14.74 26.25
C LEU A 772 0.66 -15.49 25.46
N THR A 773 0.45 -15.62 24.16
CA THR A 773 1.38 -16.27 23.25
C THR A 773 2.30 -15.24 22.63
N VAL A 774 3.60 -15.45 22.78
CA VAL A 774 4.67 -14.79 22.04
C VAL A 774 5.35 -15.89 21.22
N ASP A 775 5.41 -15.77 19.90
CA ASP A 775 6.01 -16.78 19.01
C ASP A 775 6.71 -16.13 17.81
N GLY A 776 7.90 -16.61 17.44
CA GLY A 776 8.61 -16.21 16.21
C GLY A 776 9.15 -14.78 16.13
N ASN A 777 9.02 -13.95 17.17
CA ASN A 777 9.39 -12.53 17.10
C ASN A 777 10.91 -12.33 17.06
N THR A 778 11.36 -11.32 16.31
CA THR A 778 12.78 -10.94 16.23
C THR A 778 13.01 -9.61 16.92
N LEU A 779 13.73 -9.61 18.04
CA LEU A 779 14.07 -8.43 18.84
C LEU A 779 15.54 -8.08 18.60
N LEU A 780 15.79 -7.02 17.84
CA LEU A 780 17.10 -6.70 17.26
C LEU A 780 17.62 -5.33 17.71
N ASN A 781 18.73 -5.35 18.45
CA ASN A 781 19.43 -4.19 19.01
C ASN A 781 18.56 -3.31 19.93
N SER A 782 17.74 -3.95 20.78
CA SER A 782 16.91 -3.29 21.80
C SER A 782 17.75 -2.32 22.64
N LEU A 783 17.22 -1.11 22.91
CA LEU A 783 18.00 -0.04 23.53
C LEU A 783 18.51 -0.40 24.93
N HIS A 784 17.68 -1.13 25.67
CA HIS A 784 17.95 -1.64 27.02
C HIS A 784 17.72 -3.16 26.99
N GLN A 785 16.85 -3.72 27.82
CA GLN A 785 16.51 -5.13 27.78
C GLN A 785 15.65 -5.46 26.53
N ALA A 786 15.67 -6.71 26.07
CA ALA A 786 14.78 -7.10 24.97
C ALA A 786 13.36 -7.34 25.47
N VAL A 787 13.18 -8.09 26.56
CA VAL A 787 11.87 -8.34 27.19
C VAL A 787 11.88 -7.82 28.63
N LEU A 788 10.83 -7.10 29.03
CA LEU A 788 10.57 -6.68 30.42
C LEU A 788 9.25 -7.26 30.92
N LEU A 789 9.24 -7.91 32.08
CA LEU A 789 8.06 -8.33 32.84
C LEU A 789 8.03 -7.60 34.19
N ASP A 790 6.99 -6.80 34.48
CA ASP A 790 6.99 -5.94 35.69
C ASP A 790 5.61 -5.57 36.30
N SER A 791 5.67 -4.68 37.31
CA SER A 791 4.59 -3.88 37.90
C SER A 791 3.70 -4.48 39.02
N GLY A 792 4.16 -5.54 39.70
CA GLY A 792 3.63 -5.91 41.03
C GLY A 792 2.50 -6.94 41.05
N ARG A 793 2.08 -7.46 39.90
CA ARG A 793 0.97 -8.42 39.75
C ARG A 793 1.45 -9.83 39.39
N GLN A 794 0.49 -10.75 39.27
CA GLN A 794 0.75 -12.03 38.64
C GLN A 794 0.78 -11.89 37.12
N ILE A 795 1.85 -12.39 36.50
CA ILE A 795 1.94 -12.71 35.08
C ILE A 795 2.01 -14.24 34.98
N GLY A 796 0.93 -14.89 34.56
CA GLY A 796 0.87 -16.33 34.34
C GLY A 796 0.30 -16.66 32.98
N ASN A 797 0.45 -17.93 32.57
CA ASN A 797 -0.05 -18.43 31.28
C ASN A 797 0.59 -17.73 30.05
N LEU A 798 1.83 -17.26 30.25
CA LEU A 798 2.68 -16.64 29.23
C LEU A 798 3.59 -17.70 28.60
N SER A 799 3.63 -17.76 27.27
CA SER A 799 4.51 -18.64 26.51
C SER A 799 5.32 -17.84 25.49
N PHE A 800 6.63 -18.10 25.43
CA PHE A 800 7.54 -17.70 24.37
C PHE A 800 7.95 -18.94 23.57
N ASP A 801 7.91 -18.88 22.24
CA ASP A 801 8.46 -19.93 21.36
C ASP A 801 9.18 -19.30 20.14
N HIS A 802 10.21 -19.96 19.62
CA HIS A 802 11.02 -19.53 18.45
C HIS A 802 11.63 -18.10 18.45
N ASP A 803 11.39 -17.27 19.47
CA ASP A 803 11.79 -15.86 19.49
C ASP A 803 13.32 -15.67 19.41
N THR A 804 13.76 -14.66 18.66
CA THR A 804 15.17 -14.37 18.40
C THR A 804 15.55 -12.99 18.94
N ILE A 805 16.29 -12.98 20.05
CA ILE A 805 16.80 -11.78 20.71
C ILE A 805 18.28 -11.60 20.37
N THR A 806 18.65 -10.47 19.77
CA THR A 806 20.03 -10.15 19.39
C THR A 806 20.42 -8.72 19.78
N GLY A 807 21.51 -8.56 20.53
CA GLY A 807 22.15 -7.27 20.76
C GLY A 807 21.47 -6.32 21.76
N ALA A 808 20.76 -6.85 22.76
CA ALA A 808 20.11 -6.03 23.79
C ALA A 808 21.12 -5.21 24.61
N GLY A 809 20.84 -3.92 24.81
CA GLY A 809 21.67 -2.99 25.57
C GLY A 809 21.80 -3.30 27.06
N SER A 810 20.89 -4.10 27.65
CA SER A 810 21.05 -4.70 28.98
C SER A 810 20.81 -6.23 28.94
N TYR A 811 19.64 -6.72 29.33
CA TYR A 811 19.35 -8.16 29.43
C TYR A 811 18.55 -8.71 28.24
N GLY A 812 18.61 -10.03 28.00
CA GLY A 812 17.66 -10.70 27.10
C GLY A 812 16.24 -10.62 27.67
N PHE A 813 16.06 -11.24 28.83
CA PHE A 813 14.86 -11.12 29.66
C PHE A 813 15.19 -10.39 30.96
N ASP A 814 14.37 -9.41 31.32
CA ASP A 814 14.35 -8.79 32.64
C ASP A 814 12.99 -9.01 33.30
N ILE A 815 12.99 -9.41 34.58
CA ILE A 815 11.81 -9.89 35.30
C ILE A 815 11.84 -9.36 36.73
N GLU A 816 11.14 -8.25 36.95
CA GLU A 816 11.17 -7.48 38.19
C GLU A 816 9.80 -7.42 38.86
N ASN A 817 9.74 -7.59 40.18
CA ASN A 817 8.51 -7.35 40.96
C ASN A 817 7.23 -8.07 40.44
N VAL A 818 7.33 -9.29 39.89
CA VAL A 818 6.17 -10.06 39.40
C VAL A 818 6.12 -11.47 39.95
N THR A 819 4.93 -12.06 39.98
CA THR A 819 4.69 -13.45 40.41
C THR A 819 4.07 -14.29 39.29
N GLY A 820 4.14 -15.62 39.40
CA GLY A 820 3.59 -16.54 38.40
C GLY A 820 4.66 -17.33 37.66
N SER A 821 4.37 -17.68 36.41
CA SER A 821 5.24 -18.53 35.59
C SER A 821 5.04 -18.35 34.10
N MET A 822 6.14 -18.42 33.34
CA MET A 822 6.14 -18.53 31.89
C MET A 822 6.77 -19.84 31.41
N SER A 823 6.46 -20.24 30.18
CA SER A 823 7.19 -21.28 29.44
C SER A 823 7.97 -20.66 28.29
N VAL A 824 9.19 -21.13 28.05
CA VAL A 824 10.03 -20.64 26.95
C VAL A 824 10.59 -21.83 26.19
N SER A 825 10.45 -21.87 24.87
CA SER A 825 10.98 -22.92 23.98
C SER A 825 11.64 -22.29 22.75
N ASN A 826 12.61 -22.99 22.15
CA ASN A 826 13.30 -22.62 20.89
C ASN A 826 13.87 -21.18 20.79
N THR A 827 13.84 -20.40 21.88
CA THR A 827 14.21 -18.99 21.95
C THR A 827 15.72 -18.82 22.06
N THR A 828 16.28 -17.84 21.37
CA THR A 828 17.72 -17.57 21.37
C THR A 828 18.03 -16.14 21.80
N VAL A 829 18.86 -15.99 22.84
CA VAL A 829 19.44 -14.70 23.26
C VAL A 829 20.92 -14.65 22.88
N THR A 830 21.31 -13.69 22.04
CA THR A 830 22.70 -13.48 21.62
C THR A 830 23.15 -12.05 21.87
N GLY A 831 24.29 -11.86 22.55
CA GLY A 831 24.94 -10.55 22.66
C GLY A 831 24.22 -9.51 23.53
N ALA A 832 23.36 -9.93 24.46
CA ALA A 832 22.83 -9.05 25.50
C ALA A 832 23.97 -8.61 26.45
N ALA A 833 24.10 -7.31 26.70
CA ALA A 833 25.28 -6.73 27.35
C ALA A 833 25.43 -7.07 28.85
N SER A 834 24.33 -7.18 29.58
CA SER A 834 24.28 -7.49 31.02
C SER A 834 24.04 -8.98 31.30
N GLY A 835 23.47 -9.73 30.34
CA GLY A 835 23.28 -11.18 30.45
C GLY A 835 21.97 -11.67 29.80
N GLY A 836 21.79 -13.00 29.78
CA GLY A 836 20.61 -13.62 29.17
C GLY A 836 19.30 -13.38 29.92
N LEU A 837 19.33 -13.46 31.26
CA LEU A 837 18.18 -13.34 32.15
C LEU A 837 18.56 -12.62 33.44
N ASN A 838 17.81 -11.57 33.79
CA ASN A 838 17.69 -11.06 35.14
C ASN A 838 16.36 -11.54 35.74
N ASN A 839 16.40 -12.03 36.99
CA ASN A 839 15.22 -12.56 37.70
C ASN A 839 15.48 -12.61 39.22
N PRO A 840 15.63 -11.45 39.90
CA PRO A 840 15.84 -11.41 41.34
C PRO A 840 14.59 -11.85 42.13
N GLY A 841 13.40 -11.76 41.53
CA GLY A 841 12.13 -12.12 42.13
C GLY A 841 11.89 -13.64 42.30
N ASN A 842 12.69 -14.49 41.65
CA ASN A 842 12.47 -15.95 41.54
C ASN A 842 11.15 -16.30 40.83
N TYR A 843 10.77 -15.52 39.82
CA TYR A 843 9.68 -15.83 38.90
C TYR A 843 9.94 -17.16 38.16
N THR A 844 8.92 -17.98 37.94
CA THR A 844 9.12 -19.36 37.46
C THR A 844 9.27 -19.42 35.93
N VAL A 845 10.52 -19.51 35.45
CA VAL A 845 10.84 -19.64 34.02
C VAL A 845 11.03 -21.11 33.64
N ASN A 846 9.99 -21.71 33.04
CA ASN A 846 10.00 -23.10 32.59
C ASN A 846 10.68 -23.20 31.21
N ARG A 847 12.00 -23.46 31.19
CA ARG A 847 12.76 -23.67 29.95
C ARG A 847 12.44 -25.05 29.34
N GLY A 848 11.80 -25.05 28.19
CA GLY A 848 11.66 -26.19 27.28
C GLY A 848 12.92 -26.47 26.46
N SER A 849 12.76 -27.23 25.37
CA SER A 849 13.83 -27.54 24.42
C SER A 849 14.19 -26.35 23.52
N GLY A 850 15.35 -26.42 22.85
CA GLY A 850 15.76 -25.47 21.80
C GLY A 850 16.31 -24.13 22.30
N ASN A 851 16.09 -23.77 23.56
CA ASN A 851 16.54 -22.50 24.13
C ASN A 851 18.06 -22.34 24.14
N SER A 852 18.55 -21.11 23.93
CA SER A 852 19.96 -20.77 24.12
C SER A 852 20.19 -19.34 24.63
N GLY A 853 21.23 -19.17 25.45
CA GLY A 853 21.75 -17.86 25.89
C GLY A 853 21.31 -17.34 27.27
N PHE A 854 20.34 -17.97 27.94
CA PHE A 854 19.73 -17.47 29.19
C PHE A 854 19.31 -18.54 30.19
#